data_AF-A0A2V9KUR6-F1
#
_entry.id   AF-A0A2V9KUR6-F1
#
_cell.length_a   1.000
_cell.length_b   1.000
_cell.length_c   1.000
_cell.angle_alpha   90.00
_cell.angle_beta   90.00
_cell.angle_gamma   90.00
#
_symmetry.space_group_name_H-M   'P 1'
#
loop_
_entity.id
_entity.type
_entity.pdbx_description
1 polymer ?
#
loop_
_entity_poly.entity_id
_entity_poly.type
_entity_poly.pdbx_seq_one_letter_code
_entity_poly.pdbx_strand_id
1 'polypeptide(L)'
;MLETYNNRALLVDLYELTMAAGYFERHVECRATFELFVRQLPSERGYLVAAGLDSALGYLENLHFTEEDVRFLRDQPAFRTVSNSFFDYLRHFRFTGDAHAIPEGTLVFGGEPILQLTAPVAEAQIAETYLLSVINFETAVASKAARVVIAAQGRPVWEFGTRRAQGPQAGVRAARAAYVGGCAGTSNVLAGYLYGVPLAGTAAHSWTQVFPTERESFEALLDTFPESAILLIDTYDSLAGAETAARLGRKINGVRLDSGDLLEKSQQVRQILDRRGLTDTIIFASGDLNEYKIEDLVEQGAPIDAFGVGTDLATSRDVPALGVVYKLVEVERDGRLEYKTKFSEKKAHWPGRKQVLRFSRPAPAKAAGGDGREPEGPREEFHHDLIARVTEDYPEATPLLEVVMREGRRVDARPTLAQIRARTLWNLARLPERYKEFHGGPRYPVANSTALERLLEEVRERYVITPEISTAARVPADSAMSETVVFLDVDTQVDFMDRAGALYVPGAETIIPNLTRLMTYARESRIPVLSSADAHQPDDPSFAEWPPHCVVGTPGQRRIPETQFPSETVIPNRPGAFRPPTRWEGQFVIEIEKTDYSVAGNPNFDAVIAALGPCHFVVFGVATEYCVRDAVLALRKINLPCDLVVDAIKPITAEGGRKAIDEMVAAGVRLVKTEEVCAPATVATP
;
A
#
# COMPACT_ATOMS: atom_id res chain seq x y z
N MET A 1 -12.59 26.65 -19.20
CA MET A 1 -12.95 25.30 -19.70
C MET A 1 -12.69 24.19 -18.67
N LEU A 2 -11.54 24.13 -17.99
CA LEU A 2 -11.33 23.18 -16.86
C LEU A 2 -12.09 23.59 -15.60
N GLU A 3 -12.15 24.87 -15.26
CA GLU A 3 -12.97 25.40 -14.13
C GLU A 3 -14.47 25.09 -14.28
N THR A 4 -14.97 25.02 -15.52
CA THR A 4 -16.38 24.72 -15.83
C THR A 4 -16.80 23.26 -15.63
N TYR A 5 -15.85 22.33 -15.48
CA TYR A 5 -16.13 20.91 -15.19
C TYR A 5 -15.56 20.44 -13.85
N ASN A 6 -14.47 21.05 -13.36
CA ASN A 6 -13.82 20.67 -12.10
C ASN A 6 -14.63 21.04 -10.84
N ASN A 7 -15.65 21.90 -10.96
CA ASN A 7 -16.45 22.41 -9.85
C ASN A 7 -17.93 22.03 -9.95
N ARG A 8 -18.26 20.94 -10.67
CA ARG A 8 -19.65 20.49 -10.77
C ARG A 8 -20.03 19.66 -9.54
N ALA A 9 -21.07 20.09 -8.84
CA ALA A 9 -21.64 19.32 -7.73
C ALA A 9 -22.19 17.95 -8.16
N LEU A 10 -22.41 17.74 -9.46
CA LEU A 10 -22.77 16.43 -10.03
C LEU A 10 -21.59 15.45 -10.16
N LEU A 11 -20.34 15.84 -9.88
CA LEU A 11 -19.20 14.90 -9.88
C LEU A 11 -19.18 14.08 -8.58
N VAL A 12 -20.23 13.28 -8.41
CA VAL A 12 -20.50 12.45 -7.24
C VAL A 12 -21.14 11.15 -7.69
N ASP A 13 -21.04 10.12 -6.86
CA ASP A 13 -21.87 8.94 -7.05
C ASP A 13 -23.31 9.24 -6.63
N LEU A 14 -24.30 8.65 -7.32
CA LEU A 14 -25.71 8.93 -7.07
C LEU A 14 -26.13 8.68 -5.61
N TYR A 15 -25.51 7.69 -4.94
CA TYR A 15 -25.85 7.35 -3.57
C TYR A 15 -25.54 8.48 -2.57
N GLU A 16 -24.58 9.37 -2.88
CA GLU A 16 -24.29 10.53 -2.04
C GLU A 16 -25.46 11.50 -2.01
N LEU A 17 -26.09 11.72 -3.16
CA LEU A 17 -27.24 12.59 -3.29
C LEU A 17 -28.51 11.97 -2.72
N THR A 18 -28.70 10.66 -2.84
CA THR A 18 -29.85 9.98 -2.23
C THR A 18 -29.72 9.91 -0.70
N MET A 19 -28.51 9.74 -0.16
CA MET A 19 -28.27 9.87 1.29
C MET A 19 -28.46 11.31 1.76
N ALA A 20 -27.97 12.31 1.03
CA ALA A 20 -28.21 13.71 1.35
C ALA A 20 -29.71 14.06 1.38
N ALA A 21 -30.48 13.57 0.41
CA ALA A 21 -31.94 13.67 0.42
C ALA A 21 -32.55 12.96 1.64
N GLY A 22 -32.08 11.75 1.96
CA GLY A 22 -32.50 11.01 3.15
C GLY A 22 -32.23 11.76 4.46
N TYR A 23 -31.05 12.35 4.62
CA TYR A 23 -30.72 13.19 5.78
C TYR A 23 -31.64 14.40 5.87
N PHE A 24 -31.90 15.06 4.74
CA PHE A 24 -32.78 16.21 4.67
C PHE A 24 -34.23 15.88 5.04
N GLU A 25 -34.83 14.88 4.39
CA GLU A 25 -36.23 14.45 4.61
C GLU A 25 -36.48 13.90 6.02
N ARG A 26 -35.43 13.41 6.69
CA ARG A 26 -35.49 12.90 8.05
C ARG A 26 -35.00 13.89 9.11
N HIS A 27 -34.68 15.12 8.71
CA HIS A 27 -34.16 16.17 9.61
C HIS A 27 -32.96 15.67 10.44
N VAL A 28 -32.04 14.94 9.80
CA VAL A 28 -30.81 14.46 10.45
C VAL A 28 -29.83 15.62 10.57
N GLU A 29 -29.99 16.38 11.64
CA GLU A 29 -29.16 17.57 11.91
C GLU A 29 -27.98 17.19 12.80
N CYS A 30 -26.81 17.00 12.18
CA CYS A 30 -25.56 16.81 12.90
C CYS A 30 -24.36 17.28 12.07
N ARG A 31 -23.27 17.63 12.75
CA ARG A 31 -21.97 17.82 12.12
C ARG A 31 -21.24 16.49 12.13
N ALA A 32 -20.76 16.05 10.98
CA ALA A 32 -20.07 14.78 10.82
C ALA A 32 -18.61 15.04 10.47
N THR A 33 -17.69 14.33 11.13
CA THR A 33 -16.28 14.34 10.76
C THR A 33 -15.94 13.06 10.01
N PHE A 34 -15.46 13.23 8.79
CA PHE A 34 -14.92 12.15 7.97
C PHE A 34 -13.42 12.29 7.81
N GLU A 35 -12.74 11.17 7.66
CA GLU A 35 -11.31 11.14 7.34
C GLU A 35 -11.04 10.37 6.06
N LEU A 36 -10.13 10.93 5.26
CA LEU A 36 -9.61 10.36 4.04
C LEU A 36 -8.19 9.85 4.28
N PHE A 37 -7.95 8.57 4.05
CA PHE A 37 -6.63 7.93 4.22
C PHE A 37 -6.45 6.74 3.28
N VAL A 38 -5.19 6.36 3.05
CA VAL A 38 -4.86 5.10 2.36
C VAL A 38 -4.83 3.98 3.39
N ARG A 39 -5.64 2.92 3.23
CA ARG A 39 -5.73 1.85 4.25
C ARG A 39 -4.41 1.14 4.51
N GLN A 40 -3.72 0.77 3.44
CA GLN A 40 -2.48 0.02 3.47
C GLN A 40 -1.61 0.50 2.32
N LEU A 41 -0.31 0.59 2.57
CA LEU A 41 0.66 0.84 1.51
C LEU A 41 0.69 -0.36 0.55
N PRO A 42 0.65 -0.12 -0.78
CA PRO A 42 0.98 -1.14 -1.78
C PRO A 42 2.36 -1.75 -1.52
N SER A 43 2.57 -3.00 -1.94
CA SER A 43 3.86 -3.69 -1.82
C SER A 43 5.00 -2.93 -2.52
N GLU A 44 4.68 -2.18 -3.56
CA GLU A 44 5.59 -1.42 -4.40
C GLU A 44 5.91 -0.02 -3.81
N ARG A 45 5.43 0.30 -2.62
CA ARG A 45 5.55 1.65 -2.02
C ARG A 45 6.04 1.58 -0.57
N GLY A 46 7.25 2.10 -0.33
CA GLY A 46 7.77 2.35 1.02
C GLY A 46 7.14 3.58 1.70
N TYR A 47 6.62 4.52 0.91
CA TYR A 47 5.98 5.75 1.33
C TYR A 47 5.02 6.25 0.23
N LEU A 48 4.20 7.24 0.55
CA LEU A 48 3.43 8.03 -0.42
C LEU A 48 3.73 9.52 -0.24
N VAL A 49 3.52 10.32 -1.29
CA VAL A 49 3.62 11.78 -1.27
C VAL A 49 2.22 12.36 -1.30
N ALA A 50 1.78 13.02 -0.23
CA ALA A 50 0.46 13.64 -0.18
C ALA A 50 0.31 14.69 -1.30
N ALA A 51 -0.70 14.52 -2.16
CA ALA A 51 -1.01 15.43 -3.25
C ALA A 51 -2.51 15.40 -3.60
N GLY A 52 -2.98 16.47 -4.24
CA GLY A 52 -4.38 16.70 -4.62
C GLY A 52 -5.12 17.68 -3.71
N LEU A 53 -4.50 18.17 -2.63
CA LEU A 53 -5.17 19.03 -1.64
C LEU A 53 -5.64 20.36 -2.24
N ASP A 54 -4.83 21.04 -3.06
CA ASP A 54 -5.24 22.30 -3.67
C ASP A 54 -6.50 22.13 -4.54
N SER A 55 -6.57 21.01 -5.28
CA SER A 55 -7.73 20.63 -6.08
C SER A 55 -8.95 20.31 -5.21
N ALA A 56 -8.76 19.54 -4.14
CA ALA A 56 -9.80 19.19 -3.17
C ALA A 56 -10.42 20.43 -2.51
N LEU A 57 -9.58 21.32 -1.99
CA LEU A 57 -10.06 22.57 -1.38
C LEU A 57 -10.71 23.48 -2.41
N GLY A 58 -10.21 23.51 -3.66
CA GLY A 58 -10.77 24.31 -4.74
C GLY A 58 -12.17 23.84 -5.12
N TYR A 59 -12.41 22.53 -5.11
CA TYR A 59 -13.74 21.95 -5.28
C TYR A 59 -14.67 22.35 -4.13
N LEU A 60 -14.24 22.19 -2.88
CA LEU A 60 -15.05 22.54 -1.70
C LEU A 60 -15.47 24.02 -1.70
N GLU A 61 -14.53 24.95 -1.97
CA GLU A 61 -14.80 26.40 -2.03
C GLU A 61 -15.85 26.76 -3.10
N ASN A 62 -15.89 26.00 -4.20
CA ASN A 62 -16.73 26.29 -5.36
C ASN A 62 -17.91 25.32 -5.47
N LEU A 63 -18.16 24.48 -4.46
CA LEU A 63 -19.18 23.45 -4.51
C LEU A 63 -20.57 24.07 -4.47
N HIS A 64 -21.27 24.01 -5.60
CA HIS A 64 -22.65 24.47 -5.73
C HIS A 64 -23.39 23.71 -6.84
N PHE A 65 -24.70 23.58 -6.70
CA PHE A 65 -25.57 23.09 -7.77
C PHE A 65 -26.08 24.26 -8.60
N THR A 66 -26.03 24.12 -9.92
CA THR A 66 -26.69 25.05 -10.85
C THR A 66 -28.17 24.70 -11.01
N GLU A 67 -28.97 25.63 -11.55
CA GLU A 67 -30.38 25.33 -11.88
C GLU A 67 -30.54 24.19 -12.90
N GLU A 68 -29.55 23.98 -13.76
CA GLU A 68 -29.54 22.84 -14.68
C GLU A 68 -29.31 21.53 -13.93
N ASP A 69 -28.37 21.49 -12.99
CA ASP A 69 -28.10 20.33 -12.15
C ASP A 69 -29.34 19.94 -11.32
N VAL A 70 -29.99 20.92 -10.68
CA VAL A 70 -31.17 20.68 -9.84
C VAL A 70 -32.34 20.12 -10.65
N ARG A 71 -32.58 20.66 -11.85
CA ARG A 71 -33.61 20.15 -12.76
C ARG A 71 -33.30 18.74 -13.23
N PHE A 72 -32.04 18.48 -13.62
CA PHE A 72 -31.60 17.14 -13.99
C PHE A 72 -31.85 16.14 -12.86
N LEU A 73 -31.49 16.47 -11.62
CA LEU A 73 -31.70 15.60 -10.45
C LEU A 73 -33.18 15.36 -10.17
N ARG A 74 -34.03 16.38 -10.30
CA ARG A 74 -35.47 16.27 -10.10
C ARG A 74 -36.14 15.29 -11.07
N ASP A 75 -35.61 15.20 -12.28
CA ASP A 75 -36.14 14.31 -13.31
C ASP A 75 -35.68 12.85 -13.13
N GLN A 76 -34.73 12.56 -12.21
CA GLN A 76 -34.25 11.20 -12.01
C GLN A 76 -35.25 10.35 -11.20
N PRO A 77 -35.46 9.07 -11.58
CA PRO A 77 -36.39 8.17 -10.87
C PRO A 77 -36.13 8.05 -9.36
N ALA A 78 -34.86 8.12 -8.94
CA ALA A 78 -34.46 7.99 -7.54
C ALA A 78 -35.02 9.09 -6.62
N PHE A 79 -35.35 10.27 -7.17
CA PHE A 79 -35.87 11.40 -6.40
C PHE A 79 -37.37 11.64 -6.58
N ARG A 80 -38.10 10.73 -7.23
CA ARG A 80 -39.55 10.89 -7.52
C ARG A 80 -40.39 11.13 -6.26
N THR A 81 -40.00 10.57 -5.13
CA THR A 81 -40.72 10.70 -3.85
C THR A 81 -40.09 11.71 -2.89
N VAL A 82 -39.01 12.39 -3.31
CA VAL A 82 -38.32 13.39 -2.50
C VAL A 82 -39.06 14.72 -2.62
N SER A 83 -39.18 15.47 -1.52
CA SER A 83 -39.94 16.71 -1.49
C SER A 83 -39.31 17.78 -2.37
N ASN A 84 -40.13 18.72 -2.87
CA ASN A 84 -39.63 19.86 -3.62
C ASN A 84 -38.64 20.73 -2.80
N SER A 85 -38.81 20.75 -1.47
CA SER A 85 -37.96 21.53 -0.57
C SER A 85 -36.50 21.07 -0.55
N PHE A 86 -36.21 19.79 -0.81
CA PHE A 86 -34.84 19.32 -0.97
C PHE A 86 -34.15 19.95 -2.19
N PHE A 87 -34.89 20.13 -3.29
CA PHE A 87 -34.33 20.79 -4.48
C PHE A 87 -34.15 22.29 -4.29
N ASP A 88 -34.95 22.93 -3.44
CA ASP A 88 -34.70 24.31 -3.01
C ASP A 88 -33.46 24.39 -2.12
N TYR A 89 -33.27 23.41 -1.22
CA TYR A 89 -32.04 23.25 -0.45
C TYR A 89 -30.80 23.11 -1.36
N LEU A 90 -30.84 22.27 -2.40
CA LEU A 90 -29.72 22.12 -3.33
C LEU A 90 -29.34 23.41 -4.05
N ARG A 91 -30.30 24.30 -4.38
CA ARG A 91 -29.99 25.60 -5.02
C ARG A 91 -29.13 26.50 -4.14
N HIS A 92 -29.36 26.44 -2.83
CA HIS A 92 -28.64 27.25 -1.85
C HIS A 92 -27.45 26.51 -1.24
N PHE A 93 -27.24 25.25 -1.61
CA PHE A 93 -26.18 24.40 -1.08
C PHE A 93 -24.80 25.00 -1.34
N ARG A 94 -24.00 25.11 -0.28
CA ARG A 94 -22.58 25.45 -0.31
C ARG A 94 -21.88 24.61 0.75
N PHE A 95 -20.59 24.37 0.57
CA PHE A 95 -19.79 23.80 1.63
C PHE A 95 -19.50 24.87 2.69
N THR A 96 -19.82 24.57 3.95
CA THR A 96 -19.69 25.45 5.12
C THR A 96 -18.89 24.80 6.25
N GLY A 97 -18.28 23.66 5.98
CA GLY A 97 -17.48 22.92 6.96
C GLY A 97 -16.04 23.40 7.11
N ASP A 98 -15.32 22.70 7.97
CA ASP A 98 -13.91 22.87 8.26
C ASP A 98 -13.11 21.71 7.66
N ALA A 99 -11.85 21.95 7.29
CA ALA A 99 -10.95 20.92 6.85
C ALA A 99 -9.58 21.01 7.52
N HIS A 100 -9.06 19.85 7.92
CA HIS A 100 -7.68 19.68 8.36
C HIS A 100 -6.98 18.72 7.41
N ALA A 101 -5.75 19.00 7.02
CA ALA A 101 -5.05 18.15 6.06
C ALA A 101 -3.55 18.15 6.29
N ILE A 102 -2.91 17.08 5.84
CA ILE A 102 -1.46 17.02 5.70
C ILE A 102 -1.06 17.91 4.50
N PRO A 103 -0.12 18.86 4.66
CA PRO A 103 0.34 19.71 3.55
C PRO A 103 0.90 18.91 2.38
N GLU A 104 0.59 19.31 1.14
CA GLU A 104 1.08 18.60 -0.06
C GLU A 104 2.61 18.53 -0.08
N GLY A 105 3.15 17.42 -0.60
CA GLY A 105 4.58 17.14 -0.61
C GLY A 105 5.12 16.55 0.70
N THR A 106 4.28 16.41 1.72
CA THR A 106 4.65 15.65 2.93
C THR A 106 4.54 14.16 2.64
N LEU A 107 5.48 13.36 3.19
CA LEU A 107 5.36 11.91 3.11
C LEU A 107 4.26 11.40 4.03
N VAL A 108 3.49 10.42 3.59
CA VAL A 108 2.42 9.78 4.36
C VAL A 108 2.46 8.26 4.19
N PHE A 109 1.94 7.55 5.17
CA PHE A 109 1.96 6.09 5.25
C PHE A 109 0.55 5.51 5.44
N GLY A 110 0.47 4.18 5.46
CA GLY A 110 -0.81 3.47 5.53
C GLY A 110 -1.52 3.71 6.88
N GLY A 111 -2.80 4.07 6.80
CA GLY A 111 -3.67 4.34 7.96
C GLY A 111 -3.70 5.79 8.42
N GLU A 112 -2.79 6.64 7.94
CA GLU A 112 -2.68 8.04 8.35
C GLU A 112 -3.73 8.93 7.65
N PRO A 113 -4.55 9.71 8.38
CA PRO A 113 -5.48 10.66 7.79
C PRO A 113 -4.73 11.75 7.00
N ILE A 114 -4.98 11.81 5.69
CA ILE A 114 -4.45 12.83 4.79
C ILE A 114 -5.33 14.08 4.82
N LEU A 115 -6.66 13.89 4.90
CA LEU A 115 -7.66 14.96 4.95
C LEU A 115 -8.75 14.58 5.94
N GLN A 116 -9.19 15.54 6.75
CA GLN A 116 -10.36 15.44 7.63
C GLN A 116 -11.34 16.54 7.26
N LEU A 117 -12.62 16.19 7.14
CA LEU A 117 -13.69 17.12 6.80
C LEU A 117 -14.76 17.08 7.90
N THR A 118 -15.03 18.23 8.52
CA THR A 118 -16.09 18.38 9.52
C THR A 118 -17.14 19.37 9.01
N ALA A 119 -18.34 18.88 8.68
CA ALA A 119 -19.41 19.71 8.11
C ALA A 119 -20.79 19.15 8.50
N PRO A 120 -21.91 19.88 8.24
CA PRO A 120 -23.22 19.24 8.23
C PRO A 120 -23.20 17.95 7.41
N VAL A 121 -23.83 16.88 7.92
CA VAL A 121 -23.62 15.52 7.38
C VAL A 121 -23.88 15.41 5.87
N ALA A 122 -24.89 16.11 5.34
CA ALA A 122 -25.16 16.13 3.90
C ALA A 122 -24.02 16.79 3.09
N GLU A 123 -23.41 17.85 3.62
CA GLU A 123 -22.27 18.51 2.97
C GLU A 123 -21.02 17.63 2.95
N ALA A 124 -20.71 17.00 4.09
CA ALA A 124 -19.57 16.12 4.22
C ALA A 124 -19.71 14.85 3.35
N GLN A 125 -20.95 14.39 3.14
CA GLN A 125 -21.27 13.22 2.31
C GLN A 125 -21.12 13.52 0.82
N ILE A 126 -21.68 14.63 0.34
CA ILE A 126 -21.62 15.02 -1.08
C ILE A 126 -20.17 15.19 -1.56
N ALA A 127 -19.25 15.58 -0.69
CA ALA A 127 -17.85 15.78 -1.05
C ALA A 127 -17.07 14.47 -1.32
N GLU A 128 -17.53 13.32 -0.82
CA GLU A 128 -16.76 12.07 -0.74
C GLU A 128 -16.13 11.66 -2.09
N THR A 129 -16.94 11.49 -3.14
CA THR A 129 -16.49 10.97 -4.43
C THR A 129 -15.38 11.82 -5.07
N TYR A 130 -15.53 13.15 -5.07
CA TYR A 130 -14.53 14.05 -5.66
C TYR A 130 -13.21 13.99 -4.90
N LEU A 131 -13.29 14.07 -3.57
CA LEU A 131 -12.11 14.06 -2.69
C LEU A 131 -11.32 12.75 -2.84
N LEU A 132 -12.03 11.61 -2.84
CA LEU A 132 -11.44 10.29 -3.10
C LEU A 132 -10.72 10.26 -4.44
N SER A 133 -11.40 10.67 -5.52
CA SER A 133 -10.87 10.62 -6.88
C SER A 133 -9.59 11.44 -7.04
N VAL A 134 -9.60 12.69 -6.57
CA VAL A 134 -8.50 13.62 -6.81
C VAL A 134 -7.27 13.30 -5.95
N ILE A 135 -7.47 12.97 -4.65
CA ILE A 135 -6.38 12.66 -3.74
C ILE A 135 -5.76 11.31 -4.10
N ASN A 136 -6.58 10.32 -4.46
CA ASN A 136 -6.08 9.02 -4.92
C ASN A 136 -5.14 9.17 -6.12
N PHE A 137 -5.59 9.87 -7.18
CA PHE A 137 -4.83 9.99 -8.41
C PHE A 137 -3.55 10.80 -8.24
N GLU A 138 -3.65 12.00 -7.64
CA GLU A 138 -2.48 12.89 -7.54
C GLU A 138 -1.45 12.34 -6.54
N THR A 139 -1.88 11.71 -5.43
CA THR A 139 -0.96 11.03 -4.49
C THR A 139 -0.26 9.85 -5.16
N ALA A 140 -0.96 9.04 -5.96
CA ALA A 140 -0.34 7.91 -6.67
C ALA A 140 0.75 8.37 -7.65
N VAL A 141 0.44 9.36 -8.49
CA VAL A 141 1.40 9.89 -9.48
C VAL A 141 2.56 10.62 -8.80
N ALA A 142 2.32 11.44 -7.78
CA ALA A 142 3.40 12.11 -7.04
C ALA A 142 4.35 11.10 -6.37
N SER A 143 3.80 10.03 -5.80
CA SER A 143 4.60 8.95 -5.21
C SER A 143 5.43 8.18 -6.24
N LYS A 144 4.87 7.91 -7.43
CA LYS A 144 5.60 7.33 -8.55
C LYS A 144 6.73 8.25 -9.02
N ALA A 145 6.47 9.55 -9.15
CA ALA A 145 7.48 10.51 -9.56
C ALA A 145 8.64 10.61 -8.57
N ALA A 146 8.35 10.59 -7.27
CA ALA A 146 9.38 10.59 -6.23
C ALA A 146 10.34 9.38 -6.34
N ARG A 147 9.81 8.19 -6.62
CA ARG A 147 10.62 6.98 -6.87
C ARG A 147 11.52 7.16 -8.08
N VAL A 148 10.96 7.64 -9.20
CA VAL A 148 11.72 7.89 -10.43
C VAL A 148 12.82 8.94 -10.21
N VAL A 149 12.55 9.98 -9.42
CA VAL A 149 13.53 11.04 -9.10
C VAL A 149 14.65 10.51 -8.20
N ILE A 150 14.35 9.62 -7.26
CA ILE A 150 15.38 8.94 -6.46
C ILE A 150 16.27 8.07 -7.33
N ALA A 151 15.68 7.26 -8.22
CA ALA A 151 16.42 6.40 -9.14
C ALA A 151 17.39 7.21 -10.03
N ALA A 152 17.01 8.44 -10.41
CA ALA A 152 17.83 9.30 -11.25
C ALA A 152 19.07 9.90 -10.54
N GLN A 153 19.21 9.74 -9.22
CA GLN A 153 20.36 10.18 -8.41
C GLN A 153 20.80 11.62 -8.72
N GLY A 154 19.87 12.57 -8.65
CA GLY A 154 20.13 14.00 -8.86
C GLY A 154 20.06 14.47 -10.32
N ARG A 155 20.00 13.56 -11.29
CA ARG A 155 19.75 13.91 -12.70
C ARG A 155 18.30 14.37 -12.89
N PRO A 156 18.03 15.44 -13.65
CA PRO A 156 16.67 15.93 -13.86
C PRO A 156 15.79 14.92 -14.59
N VAL A 157 14.58 14.73 -14.07
CA VAL A 157 13.52 13.91 -14.65
C VAL A 157 12.40 14.80 -15.18
N TRP A 158 11.95 14.56 -16.40
CA TRP A 158 10.86 15.30 -17.06
C TRP A 158 9.65 14.39 -17.32
N GLU A 159 8.45 14.90 -17.05
CA GLU A 159 7.20 14.17 -17.30
C GLU A 159 6.72 14.37 -18.76
N PHE A 160 6.65 13.28 -19.53
CA PHE A 160 6.28 13.26 -20.95
C PHE A 160 5.06 12.37 -21.29
N GLY A 161 4.27 12.00 -20.28
CA GLY A 161 3.27 10.95 -20.33
C GLY A 161 1.86 11.38 -20.73
N THR A 162 1.59 12.68 -20.93
CA THR A 162 0.24 13.20 -21.27
C THR A 162 -0.46 12.42 -22.39
N ARG A 163 0.26 11.99 -23.44
CA ARG A 163 -0.30 11.25 -24.58
C ARG A 163 -0.80 9.82 -24.26
N ARG A 164 -0.45 9.29 -23.07
CA ARG A 164 -0.87 7.97 -22.57
C ARG A 164 -1.62 8.06 -21.24
N ALA A 165 -1.81 9.27 -20.72
CA ALA A 165 -2.62 9.48 -19.53
C ALA A 165 -4.07 9.02 -19.77
N GLN A 166 -4.77 8.70 -18.69
CA GLN A 166 -6.15 8.19 -18.71
C GLN A 166 -7.17 9.31 -18.96
N GLY A 167 -6.99 10.04 -20.06
CA GLY A 167 -7.80 11.18 -20.49
C GLY A 167 -7.05 12.52 -20.42
N PRO A 168 -7.52 13.56 -21.13
CA PRO A 168 -6.81 14.85 -21.21
C PRO A 168 -6.62 15.53 -19.85
N GLN A 169 -7.63 15.49 -18.98
CA GLN A 169 -7.54 16.10 -17.65
C GLN A 169 -6.58 15.33 -16.74
N ALA A 170 -6.58 13.99 -16.82
CA ALA A 170 -5.63 13.15 -16.10
C ALA A 170 -4.19 13.49 -16.49
N GLY A 171 -3.91 13.78 -17.77
CA GLY A 171 -2.58 14.22 -18.22
C GLY A 171 -2.13 15.53 -17.57
N VAL A 172 -3.03 16.51 -17.45
CA VAL A 172 -2.74 17.81 -16.80
C VAL A 172 -2.48 17.64 -15.30
N ARG A 173 -3.29 16.83 -14.62
CA ARG A 173 -3.12 16.53 -13.19
C ARG A 173 -1.88 15.68 -12.93
N ALA A 174 -1.57 14.72 -13.81
CA ALA A 174 -0.37 13.90 -13.71
C ALA A 174 0.89 14.76 -13.83
N ALA A 175 0.92 15.72 -14.77
CA ALA A 175 2.02 16.66 -14.91
C ALA A 175 2.24 17.51 -13.65
N ARG A 176 1.16 18.02 -13.04
CA ARG A 176 1.19 18.72 -11.74
C ARG A 176 1.76 17.82 -10.64
N ALA A 177 1.19 16.64 -10.47
CA ALA A 177 1.57 15.69 -9.43
C ALA A 177 3.02 15.18 -9.60
N ALA A 178 3.47 14.97 -10.83
CA ALA A 178 4.84 14.57 -11.12
C ALA A 178 5.85 15.65 -10.70
N TYR A 179 5.54 16.93 -10.97
CA TYR A 179 6.35 18.04 -10.49
C TYR A 179 6.38 18.11 -8.96
N VAL A 180 5.22 17.95 -8.29
CA VAL A 180 5.12 17.84 -6.83
C VAL A 180 6.00 16.71 -6.30
N GLY A 181 5.99 15.54 -6.97
CA GLY A 181 6.79 14.38 -6.59
C GLY A 181 8.30 14.54 -6.82
N GLY A 182 8.74 15.60 -7.51
CA GLY A 182 10.17 15.94 -7.64
C GLY A 182 10.67 16.14 -9.07
N CYS A 183 9.89 15.81 -10.10
CA CYS A 183 10.30 16.03 -11.49
C CYS A 183 10.69 17.50 -11.73
N ALA A 184 11.65 17.72 -12.64
CA ALA A 184 12.15 19.04 -12.99
C ALA A 184 11.14 19.87 -13.80
N GLY A 185 10.26 19.21 -14.54
CA GLY A 185 9.22 19.85 -15.35
C GLY A 185 8.39 18.84 -16.15
N THR A 186 7.65 19.35 -17.13
CA THR A 186 6.70 18.57 -17.95
C THR A 186 6.72 19.02 -19.42
N SER A 187 6.26 18.16 -20.32
CA SER A 187 5.87 18.57 -21.69
C SER A 187 4.42 19.05 -21.81
N ASN A 188 3.63 18.94 -20.75
CA ASN A 188 2.24 19.38 -20.73
C ASN A 188 2.14 20.91 -20.64
N VAL A 189 1.95 21.54 -21.80
CA VAL A 189 1.83 23.01 -21.92
C VAL A 189 0.70 23.58 -21.06
N LEU A 190 -0.43 22.88 -20.93
CA LEU A 190 -1.56 23.36 -20.14
C LEU A 190 -1.26 23.31 -18.63
N ALA A 191 -0.51 22.32 -18.15
CA ALA A 191 -0.03 22.28 -16.78
C ALA A 191 0.98 23.40 -16.50
N GLY A 192 1.86 23.70 -17.46
CA GLY A 192 2.76 24.86 -17.37
C GLY A 192 1.99 26.19 -17.28
N TYR A 193 0.95 26.36 -18.09
CA TYR A 193 0.09 27.54 -18.06
C TYR A 193 -0.70 27.69 -16.75
N LEU A 194 -1.33 26.60 -16.26
CA LEU A 194 -2.21 26.66 -15.10
C LEU A 194 -1.45 26.73 -13.77
N TYR A 195 -0.32 26.05 -13.67
CA TYR A 195 0.36 25.85 -12.39
C TYR A 195 1.80 26.39 -12.36
N GLY A 196 2.30 26.96 -13.46
CA GLY A 196 3.67 27.47 -13.54
C GLY A 196 4.75 26.39 -13.53
N VAL A 197 4.42 25.15 -13.91
CA VAL A 197 5.41 24.07 -14.02
C VAL A 197 6.39 24.39 -15.16
N PRO A 198 7.71 24.25 -14.95
CA PRO A 198 8.68 24.39 -16.03
C PRO A 198 8.37 23.46 -17.21
N LEU A 199 8.43 24.03 -18.41
CA LEU A 199 8.18 23.28 -19.64
C LEU A 199 9.48 22.80 -20.27
N ALA A 200 9.47 21.55 -20.75
CA ALA A 200 10.46 21.07 -21.71
C ALA A 200 9.79 20.37 -22.88
N GLY A 201 10.40 20.52 -24.03
CA GLY A 201 10.04 19.81 -25.25
C GLY A 201 11.24 19.74 -26.17
N THR A 202 11.40 18.60 -26.82
CA THR A 202 12.37 18.42 -27.90
C THR A 202 11.60 18.17 -29.20
N ALA A 203 12.32 17.96 -30.30
CA ALA A 203 11.73 17.42 -31.51
C ALA A 203 11.19 15.99 -31.30
N ALA A 204 10.17 15.62 -32.05
CA ALA A 204 9.71 14.24 -32.23
C ALA A 204 10.24 13.69 -33.57
N HIS A 205 10.20 12.37 -33.79
CA HIS A 205 10.67 11.76 -35.04
C HIS A 205 10.00 12.36 -36.29
N SER A 206 8.74 12.76 -36.19
CA SER A 206 8.02 13.41 -37.28
C SER A 206 8.65 14.72 -37.76
N TRP A 207 9.39 15.43 -36.89
CA TRP A 207 10.18 16.60 -37.29
C TRP A 207 11.30 16.18 -38.23
N THR A 208 12.12 15.22 -37.83
CA THR A 208 13.24 14.74 -38.66
C THR A 208 12.75 14.17 -39.99
N GLN A 209 11.66 13.41 -39.97
CA GLN A 209 11.12 12.71 -41.15
C GLN A 209 10.54 13.61 -42.25
N VAL A 210 10.17 14.87 -41.95
CA VAL A 210 9.68 15.80 -42.99
C VAL A 210 10.80 16.49 -43.77
N PHE A 211 12.04 16.46 -43.28
CA PHE A 211 13.19 17.01 -44.00
C PHE A 211 13.80 15.97 -44.96
N PRO A 212 14.41 16.41 -46.08
CA PRO A 212 15.12 15.52 -47.00
C PRO A 212 16.25 14.72 -46.33
N THR A 213 16.92 15.32 -45.35
CA THR A 213 18.02 14.70 -44.61
C THR A 213 17.93 14.99 -43.12
N GLU A 214 18.45 14.05 -42.31
CA GLU A 214 18.54 14.24 -40.85
C GLU A 214 19.40 15.46 -40.49
N ARG A 215 20.49 15.69 -41.25
CA ARG A 215 21.35 16.87 -41.08
C ARG A 215 20.56 18.18 -41.22
N GLU A 216 19.78 18.32 -42.29
CA GLU A 216 18.97 19.52 -42.52
C GLU A 216 17.97 19.74 -41.37
N SER A 217 17.39 18.66 -40.84
CA SER A 217 16.47 18.75 -39.70
C SER A 217 17.15 19.26 -38.42
N PHE A 218 18.42 18.90 -38.19
CA PHE A 218 19.18 19.34 -37.03
C PHE A 218 19.62 20.80 -37.16
N GLU A 219 20.11 21.20 -38.35
CA GLU A 219 20.47 22.58 -38.64
C GLU A 219 19.25 23.50 -38.48
N ALA A 220 18.10 23.12 -39.06
CA ALA A 220 16.85 23.89 -38.93
C ALA A 220 16.37 24.02 -37.47
N LEU A 221 16.49 22.96 -36.66
CA LEU A 221 16.10 23.00 -35.26
C LEU A 221 17.02 23.91 -34.43
N LEU A 222 18.33 23.85 -34.66
CA LEU A 222 19.33 24.69 -33.99
C LEU A 222 19.24 26.16 -34.42
N ASP A 223 18.86 26.45 -35.66
CA ASP A 223 18.64 27.81 -36.14
C ASP A 223 17.36 28.41 -35.55
N THR A 224 16.33 27.59 -35.37
CA THR A 224 15.06 28.04 -34.78
C THR A 224 15.16 28.20 -33.26
N PHE A 225 15.85 27.29 -32.57
CA PHE A 225 15.95 27.23 -31.11
C PHE A 225 17.40 27.11 -30.62
N PRO A 226 18.26 28.12 -30.85
CA PRO A 226 19.71 28.03 -30.60
C PRO A 226 20.08 27.73 -29.14
N GLU A 227 19.27 28.19 -28.18
CA GLU A 227 19.56 28.06 -26.74
C GLU A 227 18.92 26.82 -26.09
N SER A 228 17.97 26.16 -26.75
CA SER A 228 17.16 25.10 -26.11
C SER A 228 17.02 23.83 -26.94
N ALA A 229 17.52 23.78 -28.17
CA ALA A 229 17.41 22.60 -29.01
C ALA A 229 18.16 21.39 -28.42
N ILE A 230 17.45 20.27 -28.35
CA ILE A 230 18.01 18.94 -28.10
C ILE A 230 17.68 18.10 -29.34
N LEU A 231 18.72 17.54 -29.97
CA LEU A 231 18.62 16.82 -31.24
C LEU A 231 18.19 15.37 -31.03
N LEU A 232 17.10 14.94 -31.67
CA LEU A 232 16.67 13.54 -31.64
C LEU A 232 17.48 12.71 -32.65
N ILE A 233 18.40 11.90 -32.15
CA ILE A 233 19.45 11.27 -32.99
C ILE A 233 19.15 9.83 -33.42
N ASP A 234 18.04 9.25 -33.01
CA ASP A 234 17.70 7.85 -33.27
C ASP A 234 16.51 7.68 -34.22
N THR A 235 16.29 8.63 -35.13
CA THR A 235 15.22 8.50 -36.13
C THR A 235 15.50 7.41 -37.16
N TYR A 236 16.75 7.30 -37.61
CA TYR A 236 17.18 6.27 -38.57
C TYR A 236 18.22 5.33 -37.97
N ASP A 237 19.30 5.87 -37.39
CA ASP A 237 20.34 5.11 -36.70
C ASP A 237 21.01 6.01 -35.65
N SER A 238 21.05 5.57 -34.39
CA SER A 238 21.52 6.38 -33.25
C SER A 238 22.97 6.85 -33.39
N LEU A 239 23.86 6.01 -33.93
CA LEU A 239 25.29 6.33 -34.04
C LEU A 239 25.57 7.21 -35.24
N ALA A 240 24.92 6.94 -36.37
CA ALA A 240 24.98 7.80 -37.55
C ALA A 240 24.39 9.19 -37.26
N GLY A 241 23.29 9.26 -36.50
CA GLY A 241 22.69 10.51 -36.06
C GLY A 241 23.61 11.30 -35.12
N ALA A 242 24.26 10.63 -34.16
CA ALA A 242 25.27 11.26 -33.30
C ALA A 242 26.48 11.78 -34.10
N GLU A 243 27.00 11.02 -35.07
CA GLU A 243 28.07 11.47 -35.97
C GLU A 243 27.62 12.66 -36.83
N THR A 244 26.36 12.65 -37.30
CA THR A 244 25.78 13.76 -38.08
C THR A 244 25.70 15.02 -37.24
N ALA A 245 25.18 14.92 -36.02
CA ALA A 245 25.12 16.01 -35.05
C ALA A 245 26.53 16.56 -34.75
N ALA A 246 27.49 15.68 -34.44
CA ALA A 246 28.84 16.09 -34.09
C ALA A 246 29.63 16.75 -35.25
N ARG A 247 29.22 16.50 -36.51
CA ARG A 247 29.82 17.11 -37.72
C ARG A 247 29.17 18.44 -38.14
N LEU A 248 28.23 18.98 -37.37
CA LEU A 248 27.64 20.30 -37.65
C LEU A 248 28.62 21.45 -37.40
N GLY A 249 29.67 21.24 -36.59
CA GLY A 249 30.70 22.26 -36.35
C GLY A 249 30.24 23.45 -35.49
N ARG A 250 29.15 23.29 -34.74
CA ARG A 250 28.60 24.30 -33.81
C ARG A 250 28.26 23.67 -32.46
N LYS A 251 28.09 24.52 -31.44
CA LYS A 251 27.66 24.09 -30.11
C LYS A 251 26.28 23.43 -30.19
N ILE A 252 26.12 22.30 -29.50
CA ILE A 252 24.86 21.56 -29.36
C ILE A 252 24.60 21.41 -27.87
N ASN A 253 23.42 21.81 -27.41
CA ASN A 253 23.08 21.75 -25.99
C ASN A 253 22.87 20.30 -25.54
N GLY A 254 22.20 19.48 -26.35
CA GLY A 254 22.03 18.06 -26.05
C GLY A 254 21.59 17.22 -27.25
N VAL A 255 21.69 15.91 -27.07
CA VAL A 255 21.11 14.88 -27.96
C VAL A 255 20.13 14.01 -27.17
N ARG A 256 19.12 13.45 -27.84
CA ARG A 256 18.11 12.56 -27.25
C ARG A 256 18.15 11.17 -27.86
N LEU A 257 18.15 10.15 -27.01
CA LEU A 257 17.93 8.74 -27.33
C LEU A 257 16.55 8.31 -26.84
N ASP A 258 15.73 7.67 -27.69
CA ASP A 258 14.36 7.23 -27.36
C ASP A 258 14.15 5.70 -27.53
N SER A 259 15.17 4.97 -28.00
CA SER A 259 15.03 3.56 -28.36
C SER A 259 16.34 2.74 -28.29
N GLY A 260 16.19 1.41 -28.22
CA GLY A 260 17.28 0.43 -28.19
C GLY A 260 17.92 0.26 -26.81
N ASP A 261 19.11 -0.34 -26.77
CA ASP A 261 19.89 -0.46 -25.53
C ASP A 261 20.46 0.91 -25.14
N LEU A 262 19.81 1.56 -24.17
CA LEU A 262 20.17 2.91 -23.75
C LEU A 262 21.54 2.95 -23.03
N LEU A 263 21.97 1.86 -22.39
CA LEU A 263 23.28 1.79 -21.74
C LEU A 263 24.38 1.79 -22.80
N GLU A 264 24.33 0.82 -23.72
CA GLU A 264 25.35 0.69 -24.77
C GLU A 264 25.36 1.92 -25.67
N LYS A 265 24.18 2.37 -26.12
CA LYS A 265 24.08 3.52 -27.03
C LYS A 265 24.56 4.81 -26.37
N SER A 266 24.22 5.08 -25.11
CA SER A 266 24.68 6.31 -24.45
C SER A 266 26.20 6.36 -24.35
N GLN A 267 26.86 5.23 -24.03
CA GLN A 267 28.32 5.13 -24.01
C GLN A 267 28.94 5.40 -25.37
N GLN A 268 28.41 4.79 -26.43
CA GLN A 268 28.90 4.99 -27.81
C GLN A 268 28.67 6.43 -28.29
N VAL A 269 27.50 7.01 -28.01
CA VAL A 269 27.17 8.41 -28.34
C VAL A 269 28.11 9.37 -27.59
N ARG A 270 28.34 9.15 -26.30
CA ARG A 270 29.28 9.94 -25.50
C ARG A 270 30.69 9.94 -26.13
N GLN A 271 31.20 8.77 -26.51
CA GLN A 271 32.48 8.65 -27.21
C GLN A 271 32.52 9.38 -28.56
N ILE A 272 31.42 9.39 -29.33
CA ILE A 272 31.34 10.14 -30.59
C ILE A 272 31.42 11.65 -30.34
N LEU A 273 30.65 12.15 -29.39
CA LEU A 273 30.63 13.57 -29.03
C LEU A 273 32.00 14.03 -28.49
N ASP A 274 32.62 13.25 -27.61
CA ASP A 274 33.89 13.60 -26.96
C ASP A 274 35.05 13.63 -27.96
N ARG A 275 35.11 12.67 -28.90
CA ARG A 275 36.11 12.66 -29.99
C ARG A 275 36.04 13.89 -30.89
N ARG A 276 34.93 14.62 -30.86
CA ARG A 276 34.70 15.86 -31.61
C ARG A 276 34.76 17.12 -30.74
N GLY A 277 35.13 16.99 -29.46
CA GLY A 277 35.24 18.09 -28.51
C GLY A 277 33.92 18.59 -27.94
N LEU A 278 32.82 17.85 -28.10
CA LEU A 278 31.48 18.20 -27.60
C LEU A 278 31.23 17.64 -26.19
N THR A 279 32.20 17.79 -25.29
CA THR A 279 32.17 17.20 -23.93
C THR A 279 31.04 17.74 -23.06
N ASP A 280 30.58 18.97 -23.32
CA ASP A 280 29.51 19.63 -22.56
C ASP A 280 28.10 19.36 -23.09
N THR A 281 27.97 18.66 -24.23
CA THR A 281 26.65 18.33 -24.82
C THR A 281 25.98 17.24 -24.00
N ILE A 282 24.79 17.51 -23.45
CA ILE A 282 24.10 16.54 -22.60
C ILE A 282 23.48 15.38 -23.41
N ILE A 283 23.34 14.22 -22.78
CA ILE A 283 22.60 13.07 -23.29
C ILE A 283 21.29 12.94 -22.51
N PHE A 284 20.18 13.09 -23.22
CA PHE A 284 18.84 12.93 -22.70
C PHE A 284 18.29 11.56 -23.12
N ALA A 285 17.79 10.75 -22.18
CA ALA A 285 17.18 9.46 -22.50
C ALA A 285 15.65 9.47 -22.27
N SER A 286 14.91 8.90 -23.20
CA SER A 286 13.51 8.54 -23.07
C SER A 286 13.25 7.14 -23.68
N GLY A 287 12.02 6.65 -23.63
CA GLY A 287 11.64 5.35 -24.17
C GLY A 287 11.32 4.30 -23.10
N ASP A 288 10.03 4.21 -22.73
CA ASP A 288 9.50 3.25 -21.74
C ASP A 288 10.31 3.12 -20.44
N LEU A 289 10.88 4.23 -19.98
CA LEU A 289 11.60 4.33 -18.71
C LEU A 289 10.66 4.25 -17.51
N ASN A 290 11.20 3.76 -16.40
CA ASN A 290 10.62 3.77 -15.05
C ASN A 290 11.76 3.80 -14.02
N GLU A 291 11.45 3.82 -12.73
CA GLU A 291 12.44 3.86 -11.65
C GLU A 291 13.44 2.70 -11.70
N TYR A 292 12.99 1.49 -12.02
CA TYR A 292 13.85 0.30 -12.08
C TYR A 292 14.88 0.40 -13.21
N LYS A 293 14.41 0.73 -14.42
CA LYS A 293 15.31 0.91 -15.58
C LYS A 293 16.26 2.08 -15.39
N ILE A 294 15.80 3.15 -14.76
CA ILE A 294 16.65 4.32 -14.49
C ILE A 294 17.71 3.97 -13.44
N GLU A 295 17.33 3.25 -12.38
CA GLU A 295 18.28 2.74 -11.37
C GLU A 295 19.35 1.86 -12.05
N ASP A 296 18.94 0.87 -12.84
CA ASP A 296 19.85 -0.01 -13.59
C ASP A 296 20.84 0.78 -14.47
N LEU A 297 20.34 1.79 -15.20
CA LEU A 297 21.18 2.63 -16.08
C LEU A 297 22.17 3.47 -15.27
N VAL A 298 21.73 4.02 -14.15
CA VAL A 298 22.55 4.87 -13.29
C VAL A 298 23.63 4.05 -12.57
N GLU A 299 23.28 2.88 -12.02
CA GLU A 299 24.22 1.97 -11.34
C GLU A 299 25.29 1.43 -12.29
N GLN A 300 24.93 1.16 -13.55
CA GLN A 300 25.87 0.73 -14.58
C GLN A 300 26.71 1.89 -15.17
N GLY A 301 26.55 3.11 -14.67
CA GLY A 301 27.33 4.26 -15.08
C GLY A 301 27.03 4.74 -16.51
N ALA A 302 25.79 4.59 -16.99
CA ALA A 302 25.39 5.14 -18.27
C ALA A 302 25.63 6.67 -18.31
N PRO A 303 26.31 7.21 -19.33
CA PRO A 303 26.52 8.65 -19.47
C PRO A 303 25.24 9.34 -19.97
N ILE A 304 24.21 9.32 -19.13
CA ILE A 304 22.92 9.98 -19.35
C ILE A 304 22.79 11.09 -18.30
N ASP A 305 22.44 12.29 -18.76
CA ASP A 305 22.39 13.50 -17.95
C ASP A 305 20.96 13.85 -17.53
N ALA A 306 19.96 13.40 -18.28
CA ALA A 306 18.55 13.70 -18.02
C ALA A 306 17.63 12.59 -18.54
N PHE A 307 16.48 12.41 -17.88
CA PHE A 307 15.49 11.39 -18.23
C PHE A 307 14.13 11.99 -18.56
N GLY A 308 13.46 11.46 -19.58
CA GLY A 308 12.07 11.73 -19.92
C GLY A 308 11.22 10.51 -19.69
N VAL A 309 10.27 10.60 -18.76
CA VAL A 309 9.42 9.46 -18.37
C VAL A 309 7.99 9.72 -18.76
N GLY A 310 7.43 8.79 -19.54
CA GLY A 310 6.12 8.93 -20.17
C GLY A 310 5.05 8.10 -19.48
N THR A 311 4.65 7.01 -20.14
CA THR A 311 3.51 6.16 -19.76
C THR A 311 3.54 5.75 -18.30
N ASP A 312 4.66 5.19 -17.83
CA ASP A 312 4.74 4.58 -16.50
C ASP A 312 4.51 5.58 -15.36
N LEU A 313 4.96 6.81 -15.56
CA LEU A 313 4.79 7.91 -14.62
C LEU A 313 3.36 8.45 -14.64
N ALA A 314 2.85 8.83 -15.82
CA ALA A 314 1.54 9.46 -15.93
C ALA A 314 0.36 8.54 -15.59
N THR A 315 0.54 7.22 -15.67
CA THR A 315 -0.49 6.24 -15.30
C THR A 315 -0.23 5.58 -13.96
N SER A 316 0.92 5.83 -13.30
CA SER A 316 1.40 5.05 -12.15
C SER A 316 1.18 3.55 -12.38
N ARG A 317 1.74 3.00 -13.47
CA ARG A 317 1.33 1.69 -14.04
C ARG A 317 1.34 0.54 -13.02
N ASP A 318 2.33 0.52 -12.15
CA ASP A 318 2.52 -0.47 -11.09
C ASP A 318 1.47 -0.37 -9.98
N VAL A 319 1.05 0.84 -9.64
CA VAL A 319 0.00 1.10 -8.65
C VAL A 319 -0.96 2.16 -9.24
N PRO A 320 -1.90 1.76 -10.12
CA PRO A 320 -2.77 2.71 -10.82
C PRO A 320 -3.90 3.25 -9.94
N ALA A 321 -4.13 2.64 -8.77
CA ALA A 321 -5.07 3.11 -7.76
C ALA A 321 -4.56 2.73 -6.36
N LEU A 322 -4.75 3.63 -5.41
CA LEU A 322 -4.48 3.40 -3.99
C LEU A 322 -5.75 2.89 -3.31
N GLY A 323 -5.58 2.18 -2.19
CA GLY A 323 -6.68 1.83 -1.29
C GLY A 323 -7.17 3.03 -0.46
N VAL A 324 -7.39 4.19 -1.09
CA VAL A 324 -7.88 5.41 -0.43
C VAL A 324 -9.34 5.22 -0.03
N VAL A 325 -9.69 5.66 1.17
CA VAL A 325 -11.05 5.59 1.71
C VAL A 325 -11.42 6.83 2.48
N TYR A 326 -12.70 7.13 2.52
CA TYR A 326 -13.33 8.23 3.25
C TYR A 326 -14.30 7.64 4.26
N LYS A 327 -14.12 7.94 5.55
CA LYS A 327 -14.85 7.24 6.62
C LYS A 327 -15.30 8.19 7.72
N LEU A 328 -16.56 8.05 8.12
CA LEU A 328 -17.13 8.73 9.28
C LEU A 328 -16.44 8.22 10.56
N VAL A 329 -15.86 9.14 11.34
CA VAL A 329 -15.13 8.82 12.58
C VAL A 329 -15.80 9.40 13.81
N GLU A 330 -16.58 10.48 13.68
CA GLU A 330 -17.38 11.04 14.77
C GLU A 330 -18.52 11.91 14.22
N VAL A 331 -19.52 12.13 15.07
CA VAL A 331 -20.67 13.01 14.84
C VAL A 331 -20.86 13.89 16.07
N GLU A 332 -21.10 15.18 15.84
CA GLU A 332 -21.55 16.12 16.86
C GLU A 332 -23.04 16.41 16.68
N ARG A 333 -23.83 16.21 17.73
CA ARG A 333 -25.27 16.47 17.78
C ARG A 333 -25.61 17.12 19.12
N ASP A 334 -26.33 18.24 19.10
CA ASP A 334 -26.75 18.98 20.31
C ASP A 334 -25.60 19.27 21.30
N GLY A 335 -24.41 19.60 20.77
CA GLY A 335 -23.19 19.85 21.56
C GLY A 335 -22.56 18.59 22.18
N ARG A 336 -23.02 17.38 21.80
CA ARG A 336 -22.47 16.10 22.27
C ARG A 336 -21.72 15.41 21.14
N LEU A 337 -20.51 14.94 21.47
CA LEU A 337 -19.66 14.20 20.55
C LEU A 337 -19.92 12.68 20.66
N GLU A 338 -20.20 12.07 19.52
CA GLU A 338 -20.42 10.64 19.35
C GLU A 338 -19.38 10.05 18.41
N TYR A 339 -18.51 9.20 18.93
CA TYR A 339 -17.50 8.51 18.14
C TYR A 339 -18.10 7.37 17.32
N LYS A 340 -17.67 7.25 16.06
CA LYS A 340 -18.20 6.29 15.08
C LYS A 340 -17.09 5.41 14.55
N THR A 341 -17.39 4.13 14.42
CA THR A 341 -16.59 3.19 13.66
C THR A 341 -17.51 2.19 12.98
N LYS A 342 -17.03 1.58 11.90
CA LYS A 342 -17.68 0.42 11.30
C LYS A 342 -16.86 -0.80 11.64
N PHE A 343 -17.47 -1.73 12.36
CA PHE A 343 -16.89 -3.04 12.59
C PHE A 343 -17.14 -3.94 11.37
N SER A 344 -16.11 -4.65 10.94
CA SER A 344 -16.25 -5.83 10.07
C SER A 344 -15.36 -6.93 10.59
N GLU A 345 -15.74 -8.17 10.28
CA GLU A 345 -14.99 -9.41 10.56
C GLU A 345 -13.49 -9.35 10.16
N LYS A 346 -13.10 -8.45 9.24
CA LYS A 346 -11.73 -8.35 8.71
C LYS A 346 -11.01 -7.02 8.92
N LYS A 347 -11.60 -5.99 9.57
CA LYS A 347 -10.98 -4.69 9.95
C LYS A 347 -12.02 -3.71 10.52
N ALA A 348 -11.65 -2.92 11.54
CA ALA A 348 -12.34 -1.70 11.96
C ALA A 348 -11.50 -0.47 11.57
N HIS A 349 -12.14 0.67 11.31
CA HIS A 349 -11.42 1.96 11.16
C HIS A 349 -11.46 2.73 12.48
N TRP A 350 -10.41 3.50 12.77
CA TRP A 350 -10.27 4.13 14.09
C TRP A 350 -11.29 5.25 14.32
N PRO A 351 -12.04 5.24 15.44
CA PRO A 351 -13.01 6.28 15.75
C PRO A 351 -12.35 7.59 16.18
N GLY A 352 -13.12 8.67 16.13
CA GLY A 352 -12.71 10.02 16.52
C GLY A 352 -11.75 10.69 15.56
N ARG A 353 -11.69 12.02 15.66
CA ARG A 353 -10.69 12.85 14.99
C ARG A 353 -9.29 12.52 15.48
N LYS A 354 -8.39 12.28 14.52
CA LYS A 354 -7.01 11.90 14.78
C LYS A 354 -6.01 13.00 14.41
N GLN A 355 -4.80 12.90 14.94
CA GLN A 355 -3.60 13.62 14.52
C GLN A 355 -2.54 12.59 14.13
N VAL A 356 -1.69 12.92 13.16
CA VAL A 356 -0.50 12.14 12.81
C VAL A 356 0.70 12.88 13.37
N LEU A 357 1.47 12.20 14.20
CA LEU A 357 2.60 12.75 14.92
C LEU A 357 3.87 12.09 14.42
N ARG A 358 4.73 12.86 13.75
CA ARG A 358 5.99 12.37 13.20
C ARG A 358 7.15 12.59 14.16
N PHE A 359 7.82 11.51 14.54
CA PHE A 359 8.99 11.54 15.40
C PHE A 359 10.25 11.56 14.55
N SER A 360 11.15 12.50 14.87
CA SER A 360 12.48 12.57 14.26
C SER A 360 13.55 12.20 15.28
N ARG A 361 14.71 11.79 14.79
CA ARG A 361 15.91 11.55 15.60
C ARG A 361 17.13 12.14 14.90
N PRO A 362 18.25 12.38 15.60
CA PRO A 362 19.50 12.73 14.95
C PRO A 362 19.85 11.74 13.84
N ALA A 363 20.19 12.24 12.66
CA ALA A 363 20.61 11.40 11.54
C ALA A 363 21.96 10.75 11.90
N PRO A 364 22.18 9.47 11.53
CA PRO A 364 23.49 8.84 11.71
C PRO A 364 24.55 9.64 10.96
N ALA A 365 25.72 9.81 11.57
CA ALA A 365 26.84 10.47 10.91
C ALA A 365 27.17 9.72 9.62
N LYS A 366 26.95 10.35 8.46
CA LYS A 366 27.48 9.82 7.20
C LYS A 366 28.99 9.74 7.34
N ALA A 367 29.60 8.65 6.87
CA ALA A 367 31.06 8.57 6.78
C ALA A 367 31.58 9.82 6.07
N ALA A 368 32.54 10.52 6.69
CA ALA A 368 33.16 11.66 6.04
C ALA A 368 33.69 11.21 4.69
N GLY A 369 33.32 11.92 3.62
CA GLY A 369 34.05 11.80 2.36
C GLY A 369 35.53 12.03 2.66
N GLY A 370 36.43 11.29 1.99
CA GLY A 370 37.88 11.43 2.19
C GLY A 370 38.45 12.82 1.87
N ASP A 371 37.60 13.82 1.60
CA ASP A 371 37.90 15.20 1.28
C ASP A 371 37.74 16.18 2.46
N GLY A 372 37.32 15.70 3.64
CA GLY A 372 37.23 16.50 4.87
C GLY A 372 36.10 17.53 4.89
N ARG A 373 35.11 17.43 3.97
CA ARG A 373 33.90 18.26 4.01
C ARG A 373 32.90 17.69 5.03
N GLU A 374 32.18 18.58 5.72
CA GLU A 374 31.04 18.14 6.55
C GLU A 374 30.06 17.36 5.67
N PRO A 375 29.51 16.24 6.15
CA PRO A 375 28.58 15.45 5.36
C PRO A 375 27.35 16.26 4.97
N GLU A 376 27.11 16.40 3.67
CA GLU A 376 25.89 16.99 3.13
C GLU A 376 24.69 16.09 3.45
N GLY A 377 23.71 16.61 4.19
CA GLY A 377 22.50 15.89 4.56
C GLY A 377 21.71 16.57 5.68
N PRO A 378 20.48 16.12 5.96
CA PRO A 378 19.71 16.63 7.07
C PRO A 378 20.35 16.21 8.41
N ARG A 379 20.25 17.09 9.41
CA ARG A 379 20.73 16.81 10.78
C ARG A 379 19.88 15.77 11.51
N GLU A 380 18.66 15.57 11.05
CA GLU A 380 17.67 14.67 11.63
C GLU A 380 17.01 13.82 10.53
N GLU A 381 16.61 12.61 10.88
CA GLU A 381 15.84 11.72 10.03
C GLU A 381 14.53 11.31 10.71
N PHE A 382 13.56 10.89 9.92
CA PHE A 382 12.29 10.37 10.41
C PHE A 382 12.47 8.98 11.03
N HIS A 383 11.84 8.77 12.19
CA HIS A 383 12.00 7.55 12.97
C HIS A 383 10.76 6.64 12.93
N HIS A 384 9.59 7.18 13.28
CA HIS A 384 8.28 6.52 13.19
C HIS A 384 7.18 7.58 13.27
N ASP A 385 5.96 7.18 12.92
CA ASP A 385 4.76 7.99 13.09
C ASP A 385 3.80 7.35 14.10
N LEU A 386 3.07 8.20 14.82
CA LEU A 386 2.01 7.81 15.75
C LEU A 386 0.69 8.45 15.31
N ILE A 387 -0.33 7.61 15.12
CA ILE A 387 -1.71 8.05 14.91
C ILE A 387 -2.36 8.15 16.29
N ALA A 388 -2.68 9.37 16.71
CA ALA A 388 -3.23 9.67 18.03
C ALA A 388 -4.57 10.38 17.92
N ARG A 389 -5.34 10.46 19.01
CA ARG A 389 -6.50 11.35 19.11
C ARG A 389 -6.02 12.80 19.00
N VAL A 390 -6.84 13.67 18.41
CA VAL A 390 -6.53 15.12 18.27
C VAL A 390 -6.35 15.86 19.61
N THR A 391 -6.71 15.22 20.73
CA THR A 391 -6.63 15.76 22.10
C THR A 391 -5.36 15.35 22.82
N GLU A 392 -4.57 14.44 22.25
CA GLU A 392 -3.28 14.02 22.81
C GLU A 392 -2.18 15.00 22.37
N ASP A 393 -1.26 15.30 23.29
CA ASP A 393 -0.14 16.22 23.06
C ASP A 393 1.19 15.50 23.27
N TYR A 394 2.06 15.58 22.28
CA TYR A 394 3.38 14.96 22.23
C TYR A 394 4.40 16.01 21.79
N PRO A 395 4.98 16.79 22.73
CA PRO A 395 5.85 17.92 22.42
C PRO A 395 7.12 17.57 21.61
N GLU A 396 7.55 16.31 21.68
CA GLU A 396 8.70 15.77 20.96
C GLU A 396 8.41 15.39 19.50
N ALA A 397 7.14 15.39 19.09
CA ALA A 397 6.70 15.01 17.76
C ALA A 397 6.21 16.22 16.96
N THR A 398 6.30 16.13 15.63
CA THR A 398 5.72 17.13 14.72
C THR A 398 4.31 16.71 14.31
N PRO A 399 3.26 17.46 14.65
CA PRO A 399 1.90 17.21 14.13
C PRO A 399 1.85 17.52 12.63
N LEU A 400 1.26 16.61 11.84
CA LEU A 400 1.23 16.73 10.39
C LEU A 400 -0.08 17.32 9.84
N LEU A 401 -1.22 17.13 10.51
CA LEU A 401 -2.48 17.73 10.08
C LEU A 401 -2.57 19.17 10.55
N GLU A 402 -2.74 20.07 9.57
CA GLU A 402 -2.92 21.50 9.77
C GLU A 402 -4.35 21.90 9.43
N VAL A 403 -4.86 22.97 10.04
CA VAL A 403 -6.12 23.57 9.62
C VAL A 403 -5.91 24.19 8.25
N VAL A 404 -6.69 23.80 7.25
CA VAL A 404 -6.56 24.34 5.88
C VAL A 404 -7.82 25.05 5.39
N MET A 405 -8.95 24.83 6.05
CA MET A 405 -10.22 25.49 5.76
C MET A 405 -11.05 25.67 7.02
N ARG A 406 -11.69 26.83 7.16
CA ARG A 406 -12.69 27.13 8.19
C ARG A 406 -13.94 27.71 7.52
N GLU A 407 -15.12 27.21 7.89
CA GLU A 407 -16.41 27.70 7.40
C GLU A 407 -16.47 27.81 5.86
N GLY A 408 -15.95 26.81 5.16
CA GLY A 408 -15.90 26.75 3.69
C GLY A 408 -14.86 27.68 3.04
N ARG A 409 -13.99 28.33 3.81
CA ARG A 409 -12.95 29.25 3.32
C ARG A 409 -11.56 28.80 3.72
N ARG A 410 -10.59 28.84 2.80
CA ARG A 410 -9.20 28.52 3.11
C ARG A 410 -8.62 29.49 4.14
N VAL A 411 -7.80 28.98 5.06
CA VAL A 411 -7.14 29.80 6.09
C VAL A 411 -5.80 30.38 5.64
N ASP A 412 -5.09 29.68 4.75
CA ASP A 412 -3.77 30.07 4.28
C ASP A 412 -3.74 30.37 2.78
N ALA A 413 -2.72 31.13 2.37
CA ALA A 413 -2.42 31.35 0.97
C ALA A 413 -1.99 30.03 0.30
N ARG A 414 -2.36 29.85 -0.97
CA ARG A 414 -1.98 28.66 -1.74
C ARG A 414 -0.45 28.59 -1.85
N PRO A 415 0.21 27.52 -1.36
CA PRO A 415 1.64 27.36 -1.57
C PRO A 415 1.92 27.19 -3.07
N THR A 416 3.03 27.73 -3.54
CA THR A 416 3.45 27.54 -4.93
C THR A 416 3.87 26.08 -5.14
N LEU A 417 3.74 25.58 -6.37
CA LEU A 417 4.21 24.22 -6.68
C LEU A 417 5.70 24.02 -6.39
N ALA A 418 6.52 25.07 -6.51
CA ALA A 418 7.93 25.02 -6.16
C ALA A 418 8.14 24.80 -4.64
N GLN A 419 7.33 25.44 -3.79
CA GLN A 419 7.36 25.22 -2.34
C GLN A 419 6.90 23.79 -1.98
N ILE A 420 5.86 23.30 -2.65
CA ILE A 420 5.36 21.93 -2.46
C ILE A 420 6.42 20.90 -2.88
N ARG A 421 7.03 21.07 -4.06
CA ARG A 421 8.13 20.22 -4.54
C ARG A 421 9.33 20.26 -3.60
N ALA A 422 9.69 21.44 -3.09
CA ALA A 422 10.77 21.58 -2.11
C ALA A 422 10.45 20.82 -0.80
N ARG A 423 9.18 20.84 -0.34
CA ARG A 423 8.72 20.03 0.79
C ARG A 423 8.89 18.54 0.52
N THR A 424 8.53 18.05 -0.68
CA THR A 424 8.75 16.66 -1.08
C THR A 424 10.23 16.28 -0.99
N LEU A 425 11.10 17.04 -1.64
CA LEU A 425 12.55 16.76 -1.65
C LEU A 425 13.14 16.81 -0.23
N TRP A 426 12.68 17.75 0.59
CA TRP A 426 13.08 17.85 1.99
C TRP A 426 12.64 16.63 2.82
N ASN A 427 11.40 16.15 2.65
CA ASN A 427 10.93 14.95 3.33
C ASN A 427 11.69 13.70 2.85
N LEU A 428 11.92 13.56 1.53
CA LEU A 428 12.69 12.45 0.97
C LEU A 428 14.12 12.43 1.51
N ALA A 429 14.76 13.59 1.68
CA ALA A 429 16.09 13.66 2.27
C ALA A 429 16.12 13.17 3.73
N ARG A 430 15.05 13.39 4.50
CA ARG A 430 14.92 12.99 5.92
C ARG A 430 14.38 11.57 6.11
N LEU A 431 13.87 10.93 5.07
CA LEU A 431 13.48 9.52 5.14
C LEU A 431 14.75 8.66 5.09
N PRO A 432 14.95 7.70 6.00
CA PRO A 432 16.08 6.76 5.92
C PRO A 432 16.10 5.95 4.60
N GLU A 433 17.30 5.70 4.05
CA GLU A 433 17.47 5.05 2.73
C GLU A 433 16.76 3.70 2.61
N ARG A 434 16.77 2.89 3.67
CA ARG A 434 16.08 1.59 3.69
C ARG A 434 14.58 1.65 3.34
N TYR A 435 13.93 2.80 3.57
CA TYR A 435 12.51 2.99 3.25
C TYR A 435 12.28 3.51 1.82
N LYS A 436 13.36 3.79 1.08
CA LYS A 436 13.33 4.22 -0.32
C LYS A 436 13.64 3.08 -1.30
N GLU A 437 14.14 1.96 -0.80
CA GLU A 437 14.46 0.76 -1.60
C GLU A 437 13.27 0.35 -2.48
N PHE A 438 13.53 0.10 -3.76
CA PHE A 438 12.48 -0.27 -4.71
C PHE A 438 12.11 -1.76 -4.63
N HIS A 439 12.94 -2.58 -4.00
CA HIS A 439 12.86 -4.03 -3.95
C HIS A 439 12.80 -4.55 -2.50
N GLY A 440 11.59 -4.73 -1.95
CA GLY A 440 11.41 -5.48 -0.70
C GLY A 440 11.88 -4.77 0.58
N GLY A 441 12.01 -3.44 0.57
CA GLY A 441 12.41 -2.66 1.74
C GLY A 441 11.43 -2.80 2.92
N PRO A 442 11.89 -2.58 4.17
CA PRO A 442 11.04 -2.64 5.35
C PRO A 442 9.92 -1.60 5.32
N ARG A 443 8.83 -1.86 6.05
CA ARG A 443 7.77 -0.85 6.24
C ARG A 443 8.20 0.20 7.25
N TYR A 444 7.90 1.46 6.93
CA TYR A 444 8.04 2.54 7.89
C TYR A 444 7.12 2.30 9.11
N PRO A 445 7.61 2.44 10.36
CA PRO A 445 6.82 2.14 11.53
C PRO A 445 5.72 3.19 11.73
N VAL A 446 4.47 2.74 11.75
CA VAL A 446 3.30 3.54 12.09
C VAL A 446 2.53 2.80 13.18
N ALA A 447 2.30 3.46 14.32
CA ALA A 447 1.57 2.91 15.46
C ALA A 447 0.31 3.73 15.76
N ASN A 448 -0.59 3.16 16.57
CA ASN A 448 -1.72 3.90 17.14
C ASN A 448 -1.44 4.21 18.62
N SER A 449 -1.94 5.34 19.12
CA SER A 449 -1.81 5.64 20.56
C SER A 449 -2.68 4.71 21.39
N THR A 450 -2.25 4.43 22.62
CA THR A 450 -3.05 3.64 23.57
C THR A 450 -4.41 4.29 23.86
N ALA A 451 -4.52 5.62 23.84
CA ALA A 451 -5.80 6.29 24.04
C ALA A 451 -6.75 6.12 22.84
N LEU A 452 -6.21 6.04 21.63
CA LEU A 452 -7.00 5.73 20.43
C LEU A 452 -7.47 4.26 20.42
N GLU A 453 -6.62 3.33 20.85
CA GLU A 453 -6.99 1.92 21.02
C GLU A 453 -8.10 1.74 22.05
N ARG A 454 -7.98 2.40 23.21
CA ARG A 454 -9.05 2.41 24.22
C ARG A 454 -10.35 2.99 23.68
N LEU A 455 -10.27 4.07 22.89
CA LEU A 455 -11.45 4.67 22.29
C LEU A 455 -12.16 3.70 21.32
N LEU A 456 -11.41 2.88 20.57
CA LEU A 456 -12.00 1.85 19.73
C LEU A 456 -12.80 0.84 20.56
N GLU A 457 -12.26 0.39 21.69
CA GLU A 457 -12.95 -0.57 22.56
C GLU A 457 -14.14 0.05 23.29
N GLU A 458 -14.07 1.30 23.74
CA GLU A 458 -15.23 2.04 24.29
C GLU A 458 -16.38 2.14 23.27
N VAL A 459 -16.05 2.40 22.00
CA VAL A 459 -17.03 2.43 20.92
C VAL A 459 -17.56 1.03 20.61
N ARG A 460 -16.72 0.00 20.72
CA ARG A 460 -17.12 -1.40 20.55
C ARG A 460 -18.14 -1.80 21.60
N GLU A 461 -17.88 -1.55 22.88
CA GLU A 461 -18.80 -1.83 23.98
C GLU A 461 -20.14 -1.12 23.82
N ARG A 462 -20.14 0.10 23.27
CA ARG A 462 -21.36 0.89 23.08
C ARG A 462 -22.28 0.37 21.97
N TYR A 463 -21.70 -0.10 20.86
CA TYR A 463 -22.47 -0.50 19.67
C TYR A 463 -22.59 -2.02 19.49
N VAL A 464 -21.72 -2.78 20.14
CA VAL A 464 -21.79 -4.24 20.25
C VAL A 464 -22.34 -4.56 21.62
N ILE A 465 -23.67 -4.52 21.75
CA ILE A 465 -24.36 -4.91 22.98
C ILE A 465 -24.12 -6.40 23.23
N THR A 466 -23.36 -6.75 24.27
CA THR A 466 -23.45 -8.06 24.92
C THR A 466 -24.74 -8.06 25.76
N PRO A 467 -25.71 -8.95 25.54
CA PRO A 467 -26.97 -8.90 26.29
C PRO A 467 -26.73 -9.11 27.79
N GLU A 468 -27.29 -8.24 28.63
CA GLU A 468 -27.35 -8.44 30.08
C GLU A 468 -28.15 -9.70 30.42
N ILE A 469 -27.53 -10.64 31.14
CA ILE A 469 -28.16 -11.87 31.61
C ILE A 469 -29.06 -11.53 32.81
N SER A 470 -30.34 -11.29 32.55
CA SER A 470 -31.40 -11.35 33.56
C SER A 470 -31.67 -12.81 33.93
N THR A 471 -31.44 -13.14 35.20
CA THR A 471 -31.77 -14.42 35.83
C THR A 471 -33.28 -14.69 35.78
N ALA A 472 -33.71 -15.61 34.91
CA ALA A 472 -34.82 -16.56 35.07
C ALA A 472 -35.43 -16.90 33.70
N ALA A 473 -34.98 -18.03 33.13
CA ALA A 473 -35.63 -18.92 32.16
C ALA A 473 -34.63 -19.40 31.08
N ARG A 474 -34.00 -20.57 31.34
CA ARG A 474 -33.38 -21.45 30.32
C ARG A 474 -34.53 -22.23 29.64
N VAL A 475 -34.61 -22.62 28.36
CA VAL A 475 -33.78 -22.72 27.13
C VAL A 475 -34.81 -23.19 26.02
N PRO A 476 -34.67 -23.01 24.69
CA PRO A 476 -33.46 -23.38 23.94
C PRO A 476 -32.89 -22.38 22.94
N ALA A 477 -31.56 -22.45 22.90
CA ALA A 477 -30.68 -21.89 21.90
C ALA A 477 -30.82 -22.66 20.59
N ASP A 478 -31.01 -21.92 19.50
CA ASP A 478 -30.52 -22.33 18.19
C ASP A 478 -30.14 -21.08 17.38
N SER A 479 -29.01 -21.19 16.68
CA SER A 479 -28.29 -20.17 15.87
C SER A 479 -27.32 -19.20 16.58
N ALA A 480 -26.32 -19.76 17.26
CA ALA A 480 -24.97 -19.16 17.22
C ALA A 480 -24.29 -19.58 15.90
N MET A 481 -23.77 -18.63 15.12
CA MET A 481 -22.79 -18.93 14.07
C MET A 481 -21.47 -19.31 14.76
N SER A 482 -21.09 -20.58 14.70
CA SER A 482 -19.88 -21.11 15.32
C SER A 482 -18.62 -20.55 14.66
N GLU A 483 -17.66 -20.05 15.43
CA GLU A 483 -16.27 -19.88 14.96
C GLU A 483 -15.76 -21.24 14.46
N THR A 484 -15.23 -21.30 13.23
CA THR A 484 -14.71 -22.54 12.66
C THR A 484 -13.39 -22.88 13.35
N VAL A 485 -13.34 -24.01 14.07
CA VAL A 485 -12.07 -24.52 14.62
C VAL A 485 -11.29 -25.20 13.49
N VAL A 486 -9.99 -24.95 13.38
CA VAL A 486 -9.09 -25.59 12.41
C VAL A 486 -7.90 -26.20 13.15
N PHE A 487 -7.57 -27.45 12.84
CA PHE A 487 -6.40 -28.11 13.42
C PHE A 487 -5.18 -27.81 12.54
N LEU A 488 -4.08 -27.39 13.16
CA LEU A 488 -2.80 -27.17 12.49
C LEU A 488 -1.79 -28.23 12.94
N ASP A 489 -1.54 -29.18 12.04
CA ASP A 489 -0.56 -30.26 12.18
C ASP A 489 0.80 -29.79 11.65
N VAL A 490 1.79 -29.63 12.52
CA VAL A 490 3.09 -29.05 12.16
C VAL A 490 4.14 -30.15 12.02
N ASP A 491 4.53 -30.41 10.76
CA ASP A 491 5.70 -31.19 10.35
C ASP A 491 5.78 -32.60 10.97
N THR A 492 4.66 -33.32 11.06
CA THR A 492 4.62 -34.72 11.56
C THR A 492 5.11 -35.74 10.51
N GLN A 493 6.21 -35.40 9.83
CA GLN A 493 6.86 -36.19 8.78
C GLN A 493 7.76 -37.28 9.37
N VAL A 494 7.93 -38.38 8.62
CA VAL A 494 8.71 -39.55 9.02
C VAL A 494 10.13 -39.15 9.42
N ASP A 495 10.76 -38.22 8.69
CA ASP A 495 12.12 -37.77 9.01
C ASP A 495 12.25 -37.08 10.37
N PHE A 496 11.16 -36.51 10.89
CA PHE A 496 11.12 -35.87 12.21
C PHE A 496 10.58 -36.81 13.30
N MET A 497 9.66 -37.70 12.95
CA MET A 497 8.91 -38.52 13.90
C MET A 497 9.54 -39.89 14.18
N ASP A 498 10.18 -40.51 13.18
CA ASP A 498 10.78 -41.84 13.31
C ASP A 498 12.23 -41.72 13.81
N ARG A 499 12.63 -42.61 14.72
CA ARG A 499 14.02 -42.68 15.23
C ARG A 499 15.06 -42.92 14.13
N ALA A 500 14.67 -43.53 13.02
CA ALA A 500 15.49 -43.73 11.84
C ALA A 500 15.37 -42.59 10.81
N GLY A 501 14.56 -41.56 11.10
CA GLY A 501 14.37 -40.39 10.26
C GLY A 501 15.63 -39.53 10.15
N ALA A 502 15.79 -38.85 9.01
CA ALA A 502 17.02 -38.11 8.70
C ALA A 502 17.27 -36.90 9.61
N LEU A 503 16.22 -36.31 10.20
CA LEU A 503 16.31 -35.19 11.15
C LEU A 503 15.41 -35.42 12.37
N TYR A 504 15.49 -36.61 12.96
CA TYR A 504 14.62 -37.04 14.04
C TYR A 504 14.58 -36.07 15.24
N VAL A 505 13.38 -35.69 15.67
CA VAL A 505 13.13 -34.90 16.88
C VAL A 505 13.12 -35.85 18.10
N PRO A 506 14.08 -35.73 19.04
CA PRO A 506 14.24 -36.70 20.12
C PRO A 506 12.98 -36.94 20.94
N GLY A 507 12.48 -38.18 20.91
CA GLY A 507 11.29 -38.62 21.63
C GLY A 507 9.97 -38.23 20.96
N ALA A 508 9.93 -37.86 19.69
CA ALA A 508 8.70 -37.52 18.97
C ALA A 508 7.65 -38.63 19.01
N GLU A 509 8.05 -39.90 19.10
CA GLU A 509 7.14 -41.04 19.25
C GLU A 509 6.26 -40.97 20.50
N THR A 510 6.70 -40.22 21.53
CA THR A 510 5.95 -40.07 22.79
C THR A 510 4.67 -39.27 22.65
N ILE A 511 4.55 -38.42 21.62
CA ILE A 511 3.34 -37.62 21.36
C ILE A 511 2.40 -38.28 20.34
N ILE A 512 2.82 -39.35 19.65
CA ILE A 512 1.99 -40.07 18.66
C ILE A 512 0.61 -40.45 19.21
N PRO A 513 0.46 -40.99 20.45
CA PRO A 513 -0.88 -41.30 20.97
C PRO A 513 -1.81 -40.08 21.04
N ASN A 514 -1.28 -38.91 21.34
CA ASN A 514 -2.05 -37.67 21.40
C ASN A 514 -2.34 -37.10 20.01
N LEU A 515 -1.38 -37.17 19.09
CA LEU A 515 -1.60 -36.85 17.67
C LEU A 515 -2.71 -37.73 17.07
N THR A 516 -2.68 -39.03 17.32
CA THR A 516 -3.72 -39.98 16.87
C THR A 516 -5.09 -39.60 17.42
N ARG A 517 -5.17 -39.20 18.69
CA ARG A 517 -6.43 -38.76 19.31
C ARG A 517 -6.96 -37.48 18.66
N LEU A 518 -6.13 -36.46 18.49
CA LEU A 518 -6.49 -35.20 17.84
C LEU A 518 -6.96 -35.44 16.40
N MET A 519 -6.23 -36.24 15.63
CA MET A 519 -6.54 -36.49 14.22
C MET A 519 -7.77 -37.39 14.05
N THR A 520 -7.97 -38.36 14.95
CA THR A 520 -9.22 -39.14 15.00
C THR A 520 -10.40 -38.25 15.35
N TYR A 521 -10.26 -37.39 16.36
CA TYR A 521 -11.31 -36.44 16.73
C TYR A 521 -11.63 -35.47 15.60
N ALA A 522 -10.61 -34.99 14.88
CA ALA A 522 -10.81 -34.12 13.72
C ALA A 522 -11.58 -34.85 12.60
N ARG A 523 -11.26 -36.11 12.31
CA ARG A 523 -11.99 -36.95 11.33
C ARG A 523 -13.44 -37.16 11.75
N GLU A 524 -13.68 -37.58 12.98
CA GLU A 524 -15.02 -37.90 13.50
C GLU A 524 -15.91 -36.65 13.60
N SER A 525 -15.33 -35.53 14.02
CA SER A 525 -16.02 -34.24 14.18
C SER A 525 -16.01 -33.37 12.92
N ARG A 526 -15.40 -33.87 11.82
CA ARG A 526 -15.23 -33.15 10.55
C ARG A 526 -14.55 -31.78 10.70
N ILE A 527 -13.62 -31.66 11.64
CA ILE A 527 -12.83 -30.44 11.88
C ILE A 527 -11.81 -30.30 10.75
N PRO A 528 -11.76 -29.15 10.06
CA PRO A 528 -10.76 -28.96 9.01
C PRO A 528 -9.32 -29.03 9.51
N VAL A 529 -8.43 -29.50 8.65
CA VAL A 529 -7.01 -29.67 8.99
C VAL A 529 -6.13 -28.95 7.97
N LEU A 530 -5.25 -28.11 8.49
CA LEU A 530 -4.11 -27.56 7.76
C LEU A 530 -2.86 -28.26 8.28
N SER A 531 -2.00 -28.76 7.40
CA SER A 531 -0.76 -29.44 7.76
C SER A 531 0.40 -28.72 7.13
N SER A 532 1.48 -28.46 7.84
CA SER A 532 2.74 -28.03 7.23
C SER A 532 3.65 -29.22 6.99
N ALA A 533 4.41 -29.19 5.90
CA ALA A 533 5.38 -30.21 5.56
C ALA A 533 6.60 -29.59 4.87
N ASP A 534 7.80 -29.99 5.29
CA ASP A 534 9.02 -29.69 4.55
C ASP A 534 9.06 -30.48 3.23
N ALA A 535 9.48 -29.82 2.18
CA ALA A 535 9.55 -30.36 0.83
C ALA A 535 10.79 -29.83 0.10
N HIS A 536 11.95 -30.39 0.44
CA HIS A 536 13.24 -29.94 -0.08
C HIS A 536 13.60 -30.60 -1.41
N GLN A 537 14.21 -29.84 -2.31
CA GLN A 537 14.86 -30.45 -3.48
C GLN A 537 16.18 -31.14 -3.06
N PRO A 538 16.67 -32.16 -3.78
CA PRO A 538 17.91 -32.84 -3.42
C PRO A 538 19.15 -31.94 -3.30
N ASP A 539 19.13 -30.77 -3.94
CA ASP A 539 20.19 -29.75 -3.95
C ASP A 539 19.87 -28.53 -3.07
N ASP A 540 18.93 -28.66 -2.13
CA ASP A 540 18.49 -27.56 -1.28
C ASP A 540 19.64 -26.95 -0.45
N PRO A 541 19.85 -25.62 -0.48
CA PRO A 541 20.92 -24.96 0.26
C PRO A 541 20.86 -25.15 1.78
N SER A 542 19.68 -25.41 2.34
CA SER A 542 19.50 -25.68 3.78
C SER A 542 20.29 -26.90 4.26
N PHE A 543 20.65 -27.80 3.34
CA PHE A 543 21.47 -28.97 3.67
C PHE A 543 22.93 -28.65 4.02
N ALA A 544 23.35 -27.38 3.89
CA ALA A 544 24.60 -26.91 4.46
C ALA A 544 24.57 -26.82 5.99
N GLU A 545 23.38 -26.62 6.58
CA GLU A 545 23.18 -26.46 8.01
C GLU A 545 22.51 -27.69 8.64
N TRP A 546 21.65 -28.38 7.87
CA TRP A 546 20.88 -29.54 8.31
C TRP A 546 21.22 -30.79 7.48
N PRO A 547 21.09 -32.02 8.02
CA PRO A 547 21.20 -33.20 7.18
C PRO A 547 20.10 -33.20 6.10
N PRO A 548 20.33 -33.79 4.91
CA PRO A 548 19.27 -33.94 3.91
C PRO A 548 18.06 -34.68 4.49
N HIS A 549 16.93 -33.98 4.57
CA HIS A 549 15.69 -34.44 5.19
C HIS A 549 14.49 -33.94 4.38
N CYS A 550 13.35 -34.61 4.54
CA CYS A 550 12.09 -34.29 3.88
C CYS A 550 12.25 -34.03 2.37
N VAL A 551 13.18 -34.75 1.73
CA VAL A 551 13.51 -34.57 0.31
C VAL A 551 12.33 -35.05 -0.52
N VAL A 552 11.90 -34.24 -1.49
CA VAL A 552 10.73 -34.50 -2.32
C VAL A 552 10.81 -35.89 -2.97
N GLY A 553 9.77 -36.71 -2.76
CA GLY A 553 9.64 -38.06 -3.29
C GLY A 553 10.26 -39.16 -2.41
N THR A 554 10.92 -38.83 -1.31
CA THR A 554 11.49 -39.81 -0.38
C THR A 554 10.46 -40.31 0.65
N PRO A 555 10.68 -41.47 1.27
CA PRO A 555 9.88 -41.92 2.42
C PRO A 555 9.86 -40.92 3.58
N GLY A 556 10.97 -40.22 3.80
CA GLY A 556 11.15 -39.25 4.89
C GLY A 556 10.23 -38.04 4.79
N GLN A 557 9.89 -37.61 3.57
CA GLN A 557 8.95 -36.51 3.31
C GLN A 557 7.51 -36.84 3.76
N ARG A 558 7.11 -38.11 3.79
CA ARG A 558 5.71 -38.44 4.09
C ARG A 558 5.40 -38.18 5.56
N ARG A 559 4.19 -37.71 5.86
CA ARG A 559 3.64 -37.70 7.23
C ARG A 559 3.51 -39.11 7.80
N ILE A 560 3.52 -39.25 9.12
CA ILE A 560 3.27 -40.55 9.76
C ILE A 560 1.82 -41.01 9.52
N PRO A 561 1.55 -42.34 9.42
CA PRO A 561 0.22 -42.86 9.10
C PRO A 561 -0.92 -42.32 9.98
N GLU A 562 -0.65 -42.03 11.25
CA GLU A 562 -1.59 -41.54 12.23
C GLU A 562 -2.16 -40.15 11.88
N THR A 563 -1.36 -39.33 11.19
CA THR A 563 -1.66 -37.95 10.82
C THR A 563 -2.11 -37.77 9.38
N GLN A 564 -1.97 -38.78 8.53
CA GLN A 564 -2.41 -38.71 7.12
C GLN A 564 -3.94 -38.73 6.97
N PHE A 565 -4.46 -38.09 5.93
CA PHE A 565 -5.86 -38.19 5.53
C PHE A 565 -6.01 -38.93 4.19
N PRO A 566 -7.12 -39.66 3.96
CA PRO A 566 -7.36 -40.34 2.69
C PRO A 566 -7.51 -39.42 1.48
N SER A 567 -7.87 -38.15 1.70
CA SER A 567 -8.06 -37.14 0.66
C SER A 567 -7.52 -35.80 1.18
N GLU A 568 -6.44 -35.32 0.59
CA GLU A 568 -5.74 -34.09 0.97
C GLU A 568 -5.35 -33.27 -0.26
N THR A 569 -5.38 -31.94 -0.14
CA THR A 569 -4.91 -31.02 -1.18
C THR A 569 -3.51 -30.54 -0.81
N VAL A 570 -2.51 -30.92 -1.60
CA VAL A 570 -1.12 -30.46 -1.42
C VAL A 570 -0.90 -29.14 -2.17
N ILE A 571 -0.38 -28.13 -1.46
CA ILE A 571 -0.06 -26.81 -1.99
C ILE A 571 1.46 -26.66 -2.01
N PRO A 572 2.09 -26.75 -3.19
CA PRO A 572 3.55 -26.63 -3.30
C PRO A 572 4.06 -25.23 -2.96
N ASN A 573 5.33 -25.14 -2.55
CA ASN A 573 6.02 -23.88 -2.26
C ASN A 573 6.35 -23.08 -3.54
N ARG A 574 5.33 -22.63 -4.27
CA ARG A 574 5.46 -21.81 -5.49
C ARG A 574 4.30 -20.83 -5.63
N PRO A 575 4.54 -19.58 -6.09
CA PRO A 575 3.47 -18.59 -6.23
C PRO A 575 2.32 -19.07 -7.13
N GLY A 576 1.08 -18.81 -6.71
CA GLY A 576 -0.12 -19.11 -7.49
C GLY A 576 -0.52 -20.58 -7.55
N ALA A 577 0.06 -21.42 -6.69
CA ALA A 577 -0.29 -22.84 -6.57
C ALA A 577 -1.67 -23.07 -5.92
N PHE A 578 -2.14 -22.11 -5.11
CA PHE A 578 -3.45 -22.17 -4.49
C PHE A 578 -4.46 -21.27 -5.21
N ARG A 579 -5.64 -21.82 -5.50
CA ARG A 579 -6.82 -21.05 -5.92
C ARG A 579 -7.95 -21.36 -4.95
N PRO A 580 -8.47 -20.37 -4.20
CA PRO A 580 -9.51 -20.62 -3.23
C PRO A 580 -10.79 -21.09 -3.91
N PRO A 581 -11.43 -22.18 -3.44
CA PRO A 581 -12.71 -22.60 -3.96
C PRO A 581 -13.80 -21.59 -3.60
N THR A 582 -14.85 -21.51 -4.42
CA THR A 582 -16.02 -20.65 -4.16
C THR A 582 -16.85 -21.12 -2.95
N ARG A 583 -16.75 -22.40 -2.58
CA ARG A 583 -17.32 -23.01 -1.38
C ARG A 583 -16.55 -24.28 -1.03
N TRP A 584 -16.30 -24.50 0.26
CA TRP A 584 -15.75 -25.77 0.75
C TRP A 584 -16.88 -26.79 0.92
N GLU A 585 -16.79 -27.95 0.25
CA GLU A 585 -17.70 -29.08 0.45
C GLU A 585 -16.98 -30.18 1.25
N GLY A 586 -17.52 -30.54 2.43
CA GLY A 586 -16.94 -31.56 3.31
C GLY A 586 -15.85 -31.05 4.27
N GLN A 587 -15.12 -31.99 4.91
CA GLN A 587 -13.93 -31.67 5.71
C GLN A 587 -12.80 -31.35 4.74
N PHE A 588 -12.30 -30.11 4.74
CA PHE A 588 -11.15 -29.76 3.93
C PHE A 588 -9.85 -30.10 4.69
N VAL A 589 -8.93 -30.74 3.98
CA VAL A 589 -7.62 -31.15 4.49
C VAL A 589 -6.57 -30.65 3.51
N ILE A 590 -5.72 -29.74 3.97
CA ILE A 590 -4.69 -29.09 3.16
C ILE A 590 -3.33 -29.41 3.74
N GLU A 591 -2.39 -29.76 2.88
CA GLU A 591 -0.97 -29.80 3.21
C GLU A 591 -0.28 -28.64 2.49
N ILE A 592 0.46 -27.81 3.21
CA ILE A 592 1.23 -26.70 2.66
C ILE A 592 2.71 -27.04 2.75
N GLU A 593 3.35 -27.14 1.58
CA GLU A 593 4.77 -27.47 1.49
C GLU A 593 5.61 -26.22 1.74
N LYS A 594 6.70 -26.36 2.49
CA LYS A 594 7.67 -25.29 2.78
C LYS A 594 9.10 -25.81 2.62
N THR A 595 10.05 -24.89 2.50
CA THR A 595 11.49 -25.19 2.39
C THR A 595 12.28 -24.51 3.52
N ASP A 596 11.58 -23.97 4.50
CA ASP A 596 12.12 -23.38 5.72
C ASP A 596 11.20 -23.74 6.90
N TYR A 597 11.58 -23.36 8.12
CA TYR A 597 10.78 -23.65 9.31
C TYR A 597 9.46 -22.85 9.38
N SER A 598 9.26 -21.84 8.52
CA SER A 598 8.09 -20.97 8.56
C SER A 598 7.02 -21.43 7.56
N VAL A 599 5.86 -21.86 8.08
CA VAL A 599 4.69 -22.14 7.24
C VAL A 599 4.23 -20.92 6.42
N ALA A 600 4.52 -19.70 6.93
CA ALA A 600 4.26 -18.45 6.23
C ALA A 600 5.31 -18.12 5.15
N GLY A 601 6.39 -18.91 5.04
CA GLY A 601 7.35 -18.85 3.94
C GLY A 601 6.75 -19.32 2.61
N ASN A 602 5.68 -20.12 2.63
CA ASN A 602 4.96 -20.48 1.41
C ASN A 602 4.17 -19.26 0.88
N PRO A 603 4.36 -18.83 -0.39
CA PRO A 603 3.73 -17.63 -0.95
C PRO A 603 2.20 -17.74 -1.09
N ASN A 604 1.62 -18.92 -0.84
CA ASN A 604 0.18 -19.14 -0.85
C ASN A 604 -0.44 -19.13 0.56
N PHE A 605 0.35 -19.06 1.63
CA PHE A 605 -0.13 -19.13 3.01
C PHE A 605 -1.25 -18.13 3.29
N ASP A 606 -1.04 -16.85 2.95
CA ASP A 606 -2.05 -15.80 3.14
C ASP A 606 -3.35 -16.09 2.38
N ALA A 607 -3.25 -16.67 1.17
CA ALA A 607 -4.41 -17.02 0.36
C ALA A 607 -5.17 -18.20 0.96
N VAL A 608 -4.46 -19.20 1.49
CA VAL A 608 -5.05 -20.34 2.21
C VAL A 608 -5.79 -19.84 3.44
N ILE A 609 -5.11 -19.08 4.30
CA ILE A 609 -5.70 -18.52 5.52
C ILE A 609 -6.91 -17.63 5.20
N ALA A 610 -6.82 -16.79 4.18
CA ALA A 610 -7.93 -15.94 3.76
C ALA A 610 -9.17 -16.75 3.30
N ALA A 611 -8.96 -17.93 2.74
CA ALA A 611 -10.02 -18.84 2.28
C ALA A 611 -10.69 -19.62 3.42
N LEU A 612 -10.03 -19.76 4.59
CA LEU A 612 -10.62 -20.38 5.78
C LEU A 612 -11.68 -19.49 6.44
N GLY A 613 -11.61 -18.18 6.25
CA GLY A 613 -12.48 -17.22 6.94
C GLY A 613 -12.09 -17.05 8.42
N PRO A 614 -12.97 -16.47 9.26
CA PRO A 614 -12.75 -16.39 10.70
C PRO A 614 -12.66 -17.79 11.31
N CYS A 615 -11.50 -18.13 11.87
CA CYS A 615 -11.25 -19.43 12.45
C CYS A 615 -10.36 -19.34 13.70
N HIS A 616 -10.48 -20.35 14.55
CA HIS A 616 -9.63 -20.56 15.72
C HIS A 616 -8.73 -21.78 15.47
N PHE A 617 -7.43 -21.63 15.64
CA PHE A 617 -6.49 -22.72 15.40
C PHE A 617 -6.18 -23.53 16.66
N VAL A 618 -6.07 -24.84 16.50
CA VAL A 618 -5.51 -25.74 17.52
C VAL A 618 -4.23 -26.33 16.95
N VAL A 619 -3.09 -25.94 17.51
CA VAL A 619 -1.76 -26.22 16.96
C VAL A 619 -1.06 -27.34 17.73
N PHE A 620 -0.51 -28.31 17.01
CA PHE A 620 0.28 -29.44 17.53
C PHE A 620 1.31 -29.88 16.49
N GLY A 621 2.33 -30.66 16.89
CA GLY A 621 3.39 -31.09 15.96
C GLY A 621 4.77 -31.20 16.60
N VAL A 622 5.83 -31.07 15.81
CA VAL A 622 7.22 -31.28 16.28
C VAL A 622 8.16 -30.11 15.95
N ALA A 623 9.35 -30.15 16.53
CA ALA A 623 10.32 -29.04 16.53
C ALA A 623 9.72 -27.77 17.16
N THR A 624 9.26 -27.89 18.42
CA THR A 624 8.56 -26.80 19.14
C THR A 624 9.27 -25.46 19.07
N GLU A 625 10.59 -25.42 19.21
CA GLU A 625 11.37 -24.19 19.18
C GLU A 625 11.59 -23.57 17.79
N TYR A 626 11.24 -24.30 16.72
CA TYR A 626 11.34 -23.84 15.33
C TYR A 626 9.96 -23.78 14.70
N CYS A 627 9.53 -24.86 14.04
CA CYS A 627 8.35 -24.87 13.17
C CYS A 627 7.05 -24.55 13.90
N VAL A 628 6.83 -25.11 15.10
CA VAL A 628 5.61 -24.82 15.88
C VAL A 628 5.60 -23.36 16.33
N ARG A 629 6.73 -22.86 16.83
CA ARG A 629 6.88 -21.46 17.26
C ARG A 629 6.56 -20.51 16.11
N ASP A 630 7.20 -20.70 14.96
CA ASP A 630 7.02 -19.84 13.79
C ASP A 630 5.61 -19.93 13.21
N ALA A 631 5.00 -21.12 13.16
CA ALA A 631 3.60 -21.28 12.76
C ALA A 631 2.64 -20.52 13.67
N VAL A 632 2.82 -20.63 14.99
CA VAL A 632 2.00 -19.92 15.99
C VAL A 632 2.19 -18.41 15.88
N LEU A 633 3.43 -17.93 15.83
CA LEU A 633 3.72 -16.51 15.72
C LEU A 633 3.22 -15.92 14.39
N ALA A 634 3.29 -16.68 13.28
CA ALA A 634 2.71 -16.28 12.01
C ALA A 634 1.19 -16.06 12.11
N LEU A 635 0.46 -16.98 12.77
CA LEU A 635 -0.98 -16.84 13.01
C LEU A 635 -1.30 -15.63 13.92
N ARG A 636 -0.52 -15.44 15.00
CA ARG A 636 -0.71 -14.31 15.93
C ARG A 636 -0.41 -12.97 15.29
N LYS A 637 0.60 -12.89 14.42
CA LYS A 637 0.96 -11.67 13.65
C LYS A 637 -0.19 -11.16 12.78
N ILE A 638 -1.06 -12.05 12.32
CA ILE A 638 -2.27 -11.71 11.54
C ILE A 638 -3.56 -11.72 12.39
N ASN A 639 -3.43 -11.69 13.72
CA ASN A 639 -4.50 -11.63 14.71
C ASN A 639 -5.47 -12.83 14.70
N LEU A 640 -5.01 -14.03 14.31
CA LEU A 640 -5.83 -15.24 14.43
C LEU A 640 -5.66 -15.86 15.83
N PRO A 641 -6.78 -16.22 16.50
CA PRO A 641 -6.72 -16.91 17.78
C PRO A 641 -6.19 -18.34 17.58
N CYS A 642 -5.34 -18.78 18.51
CA CYS A 642 -4.88 -20.15 18.51
C CYS A 642 -4.61 -20.68 19.93
N ASP A 643 -4.83 -21.98 20.09
CA ASP A 643 -4.42 -22.77 21.25
C ASP A 643 -3.24 -23.66 20.88
N LEU A 644 -2.34 -23.86 21.85
CA LEU A 644 -1.20 -24.77 21.74
C LEU A 644 -1.44 -26.03 22.57
N VAL A 645 -1.43 -27.20 21.94
CA VAL A 645 -1.68 -28.47 22.61
C VAL A 645 -0.38 -29.00 23.25
N VAL A 646 -0.16 -28.67 24.52
CA VAL A 646 1.15 -28.84 25.16
C VAL A 646 1.59 -30.28 25.37
N ASP A 647 0.66 -31.24 25.36
CA ASP A 647 0.94 -32.68 25.42
C ASP A 647 0.99 -33.34 24.02
N ALA A 648 0.83 -32.55 22.94
CA ALA A 648 0.95 -32.98 21.55
C ALA A 648 1.99 -32.17 20.76
N ILE A 649 2.92 -31.51 21.46
CA ILE A 649 4.09 -30.87 20.87
C ILE A 649 5.39 -31.51 21.34
N LYS A 650 6.41 -31.55 20.47
CA LYS A 650 7.74 -32.05 20.85
C LYS A 650 8.87 -31.07 20.50
N PRO A 651 9.66 -30.60 21.49
CA PRO A 651 10.85 -29.81 21.23
C PRO A 651 12.05 -30.70 20.86
N ILE A 652 13.03 -30.13 20.17
CA ILE A 652 14.34 -30.76 19.97
C ILE A 652 15.13 -30.74 21.29
N THR A 653 15.05 -29.64 22.02
CA THR A 653 15.70 -29.43 23.31
C THR A 653 14.71 -28.95 24.37
N ALA A 654 14.83 -29.46 25.60
CA ALA A 654 13.94 -29.07 26.69
C ALA A 654 14.04 -27.58 27.08
N GLU A 655 15.19 -26.93 26.84
CA GLU A 655 15.36 -25.49 27.05
C GLU A 655 14.77 -24.67 25.91
N GLY A 656 15.04 -25.03 24.65
CA GLY A 656 14.46 -24.37 23.49
C GLY A 656 12.94 -24.41 23.51
N GLY A 657 12.37 -25.59 23.81
CA GLY A 657 10.93 -25.77 23.94
C GLY A 657 10.28 -24.86 24.97
N ARG A 658 10.88 -24.70 26.17
CA ARG A 658 10.36 -23.78 27.19
C ARG A 658 10.37 -22.34 26.72
N LYS A 659 11.50 -21.86 26.16
CA LYS A 659 11.61 -20.49 25.66
C LYS A 659 10.57 -20.20 24.57
N ALA A 660 10.37 -21.14 23.65
CA ALA A 660 9.38 -21.01 22.60
C ALA A 660 7.95 -20.98 23.12
N ILE A 661 7.61 -21.80 24.13
CA ILE A 661 6.31 -21.76 24.78
C ILE A 661 6.09 -20.42 25.49
N ASP A 662 7.07 -19.92 26.24
CA ASP A 662 6.98 -18.63 26.92
C ASP A 662 6.75 -17.48 25.91
N GLU A 663 7.44 -17.52 24.78
CA GLU A 663 7.26 -16.56 23.67
C GLU A 663 5.85 -16.64 23.06
N MET A 664 5.36 -17.85 22.77
CA MET A 664 4.01 -18.05 22.24
C MET A 664 2.92 -17.59 23.23
N VAL A 665 3.09 -17.85 24.52
CA VAL A 665 2.17 -17.37 25.57
C VAL A 665 2.19 -15.84 25.64
N ALA A 666 3.36 -15.21 25.56
CA ALA A 666 3.47 -13.75 25.51
C ALA A 666 2.77 -13.15 24.27
N ALA A 667 2.67 -13.90 23.17
CA ALA A 667 1.90 -13.53 21.98
C ALA A 667 0.37 -13.76 22.13
N GLY A 668 -0.11 -14.20 23.30
CA GLY A 668 -1.53 -14.37 23.62
C GLY A 668 -2.09 -15.74 23.26
N VAL A 669 -1.25 -16.77 23.20
CA VAL A 669 -1.66 -18.16 22.92
C VAL A 669 -2.08 -18.84 24.22
N ARG A 670 -3.21 -19.55 24.20
CA ARG A 670 -3.66 -20.34 25.35
C ARG A 670 -3.09 -21.76 25.26
N LEU A 671 -2.60 -22.25 26.39
CA LEU A 671 -2.10 -23.62 26.52
C LEU A 671 -3.26 -24.56 26.87
N VAL A 672 -3.42 -25.64 26.11
CA VAL A 672 -4.46 -26.66 26.32
C VAL A 672 -3.85 -28.05 26.26
N LYS A 673 -4.57 -29.06 26.76
CA LYS A 673 -4.20 -30.48 26.61
C LYS A 673 -5.11 -31.20 25.62
N THR A 674 -4.63 -32.32 25.09
CA THR A 674 -5.37 -33.17 24.15
C THR A 674 -6.72 -33.59 24.70
N GLU A 675 -6.81 -33.87 26.01
CA GLU A 675 -8.08 -34.20 26.67
C GLU A 675 -9.07 -33.03 26.69
N GLU A 676 -8.60 -31.80 26.86
CA GLU A 676 -9.43 -30.60 26.85
C GLU A 676 -9.96 -30.29 25.45
N VAL A 677 -9.14 -30.55 24.42
CA VAL A 677 -9.52 -30.40 23.01
C VAL A 677 -10.52 -31.47 22.58
N CYS A 678 -10.32 -32.72 22.99
CA CYS A 678 -11.15 -33.86 22.60
C CYS A 678 -12.32 -34.13 23.57
N ALA A 679 -12.59 -33.24 24.53
CA ALA A 679 -13.66 -33.45 25.50
C ALA A 679 -15.04 -33.46 24.80
N PRO A 680 -15.91 -34.45 25.08
CA PRO A 680 -17.28 -34.42 24.59
C PRO A 680 -18.01 -33.23 25.22
N ALA A 681 -18.77 -32.48 24.41
CA ALA A 681 -19.70 -31.47 24.93
C ALA A 681 -20.61 -32.16 25.96
N THR A 682 -20.52 -31.75 27.23
CA THR A 682 -21.26 -32.38 28.32
C THR A 682 -22.75 -32.22 28.06
N VAL A 683 -23.41 -33.34 27.73
CA VAL A 683 -24.86 -33.44 27.67
C VAL A 683 -25.37 -33.18 29.09
N ALA A 684 -25.94 -32.00 29.32
CA ALA A 684 -26.80 -31.78 30.46
C ALA A 684 -28.05 -32.65 30.28
N THR A 685 -28.09 -33.78 30.98
CA THR A 685 -29.31 -34.57 31.14
C THR A 685 -30.36 -33.74 31.91
N PRO A 686 -31.65 -33.90 31.57
CA PRO A 686 -32.67 -32.85 31.66
C PRO A 686 -33.05 -32.41 33.08
#